data_AF-A0A024TUB9-F1
#
_entry.id   AF-A0A024TUB9-F1
#
_cell.length_a   1.000
_cell.length_b   1.000
_cell.length_c   1.000
_cell.angle_alpha   90.00
_cell.angle_beta   90.00
_cell.angle_gamma   90.00
#
_symmetry.space_group_name_H-M   'P 1'
#
loop_
_entity.id
_entity.type
_entity.pdbx_description
1 polymer ?
#
loop_
_entity_poly.entity_id
_entity_poly.type
_entity_poly.pdbx_seq_one_letter_code
_entity_poly.pdbx_strand_id
1 'polypeptide(L)'
;MMDVSPENDGDTGDNPIPTVPRLDTDPSPMRRINKIYVTTRRASGELHLQSVLQHMDRRLQVLPDLVMFSGTFGLMILSVCVLLVLLSQNMFERQVINLNAQLADTYHWAPYGQSCVLRADGFVPDSCDNRTAAVVPSHIFPIVGAVLGTQWLAELKTAGGALFVTTCVIGGTVDVGWTDLQFLAGYDSYPDCLPTAPQDVAGIAMLESTVRDGEGYYLITLFADLDKRMKQYVYANSDGTSQNLISKVRRIVIAGDGNVGMDAFGGTNNVITSKPLGERYLVTGFCVSVIQELSDAKDKLELTGWSQGKFSALPVVPAWSCGHVVSNASELVAFQAILSVLSLWFFAGDVYITIEGLRGLFTGKPILKYAVLSGLERRKLLLACIVANSMPGLLYMDVSRMYFHSVNGFKLYALSSIMVANFVAFGSLLALSVVDMLVSYVKTFSICVGYSAPVFIVMSIVWMAAAWCNDDNFLDAYNKFYTAPSVIGFWVHDAYYASGSYAPGGTLPIANYLTESILTAVGCSFGVSIAISSLHRWLLHKHWFVSTAWAQSNSLLQKLRLPSFITALPLDPFNAIKIGNTMYCKPSTLALMGYTTVERKKQEMHSVKENDGEEPPQKPHFVVSIYALVPALVLPVSQVRSIGAIMKNQFAHESRKLERKAYRYTRGGCVG
;
A
#
# COMPACT_ATOMS: atom_id res chain seq x y z
N MET A 1 -66.90 8.99 33.84
CA MET A 1 -67.19 7.68 34.46
C MET A 1 -66.37 7.63 35.73
N MET A 2 -66.83 8.35 36.74
CA MET A 2 -67.68 7.90 37.87
C MET A 2 -66.73 7.60 39.04
N ASP A 3 -66.87 8.18 40.23
CA ASP A 3 -67.75 9.21 40.75
C ASP A 3 -67.25 9.55 42.18
N VAL A 4 -67.88 10.55 42.81
CA VAL A 4 -67.93 10.81 44.27
C VAL A 4 -66.99 11.90 44.84
N SER A 5 -67.58 13.10 44.94
CA SER A 5 -67.34 14.24 45.84
C SER A 5 -67.78 13.95 47.30
N PRO A 6 -67.87 14.92 48.24
CA PRO A 6 -66.92 15.93 48.75
C PRO A 6 -66.87 15.95 50.32
N GLU A 7 -66.31 17.05 50.87
CA GLU A 7 -66.69 17.74 52.13
C GLU A 7 -66.01 17.46 53.49
N ASN A 8 -65.40 18.55 54.00
CA ASN A 8 -65.75 19.28 55.23
C ASN A 8 -64.71 19.44 56.36
N ASP A 9 -64.66 20.71 56.78
CA ASP A 9 -63.95 21.37 57.88
C ASP A 9 -64.26 20.80 59.27
N GLY A 10 -63.41 21.13 60.26
CA GLY A 10 -63.82 21.04 61.66
C GLY A 10 -62.69 21.07 62.68
N ASP A 11 -62.52 22.24 63.29
CA ASP A 11 -61.58 22.64 64.33
C ASP A 11 -61.91 22.11 65.75
N THR A 12 -61.01 22.40 66.71
CA THR A 12 -61.12 22.32 68.19
C THR A 12 -60.81 20.97 68.86
N GLY A 13 -60.04 20.87 69.94
CA GLY A 13 -59.40 21.87 70.80
C GLY A 13 -58.67 21.19 71.98
N ASP A 14 -58.08 22.05 72.80
CA ASP A 14 -57.74 21.89 74.23
C ASP A 14 -56.35 21.34 74.67
N ASN A 15 -55.51 22.32 75.01
CA ASN A 15 -54.45 22.31 76.04
C ASN A 15 -55.06 22.14 77.46
N PRO A 16 -54.35 21.59 78.49
CA PRO A 16 -53.28 22.33 79.18
C PRO A 16 -52.10 21.52 79.79
N ILE A 17 -51.02 22.26 80.08
CA ILE A 17 -49.74 21.92 80.79
C ILE A 17 -49.94 22.08 82.33
N PRO A 18 -49.06 21.68 83.32
CA PRO A 18 -47.86 20.80 83.45
C PRO A 18 -47.87 19.77 84.65
N THR A 19 -46.89 18.83 84.75
CA THR A 19 -45.86 18.66 85.84
C THR A 19 -45.16 17.26 85.96
N VAL A 20 -43.81 17.21 85.71
CA VAL A 20 -42.63 16.63 86.47
C VAL A 20 -42.65 15.16 87.05
N PRO A 21 -41.54 14.35 87.25
CA PRO A 21 -40.18 14.17 86.65
C PRO A 21 -39.64 12.68 86.43
N ARG A 22 -38.50 12.56 85.68
CA ARG A 22 -37.29 11.65 85.73
C ARG A 22 -37.31 10.17 86.20
N LEU A 23 -36.65 9.24 85.46
CA LEU A 23 -35.23 8.79 85.62
C LEU A 23 -34.82 7.66 84.61
N ASP A 24 -33.53 7.63 84.23
CA ASP A 24 -32.84 6.79 83.23
C ASP A 24 -32.73 5.27 83.51
N THR A 25 -32.55 4.47 82.45
CA THR A 25 -31.50 3.40 82.37
C THR A 25 -31.18 3.03 80.91
N ASP A 26 -29.87 2.97 80.60
CA ASP A 26 -29.22 2.72 79.31
C ASP A 26 -28.96 1.21 79.07
N PRO A 27 -29.05 0.71 77.82
CA PRO A 27 -28.20 -0.38 77.38
C PRO A 27 -27.45 -0.09 76.05
N SER A 28 -26.13 0.00 76.18
CA SER A 28 -25.17 -1.02 75.70
C SER A 28 -24.25 -0.71 74.48
N PRO A 29 -22.95 -1.07 74.59
CA PRO A 29 -21.86 -0.78 73.63
C PRO A 29 -21.84 -1.63 72.35
N MET A 30 -22.69 -2.66 72.22
CA MET A 30 -22.73 -3.52 71.02
C MET A 30 -23.20 -2.79 69.76
N ARG A 31 -24.08 -1.78 69.89
CA ARG A 31 -24.51 -0.96 68.74
C ARG A 31 -23.36 -0.12 68.17
N ARG A 32 -22.35 0.27 68.96
CA ARG A 32 -21.21 1.05 68.45
C ARG A 32 -20.26 0.17 67.62
N ILE A 33 -19.97 -1.06 68.05
CA ILE A 33 -19.02 -1.94 67.36
C ILE A 33 -19.55 -2.38 65.99
N ASN A 34 -20.83 -2.77 65.89
CA ASN A 34 -21.43 -3.11 64.59
C ASN A 34 -21.53 -1.91 63.65
N LYS A 35 -21.78 -0.70 64.17
CA LYS A 35 -21.82 0.51 63.34
C LYS A 35 -20.44 0.88 62.80
N ILE A 36 -19.38 0.68 63.58
CA ILE A 36 -17.98 0.88 63.16
C ILE A 36 -17.56 -0.19 62.15
N TYR A 37 -17.87 -1.46 62.37
CA TYR A 37 -17.48 -2.54 61.45
C TYR A 37 -18.18 -2.42 60.06
N VAL A 38 -19.45 -2.04 60.05
CA VAL A 38 -20.23 -1.83 58.82
C VAL A 38 -19.78 -0.56 58.08
N THR A 39 -19.48 0.54 58.77
CA THR A 39 -18.94 1.76 58.13
C THR A 39 -17.52 1.55 57.59
N THR A 40 -16.68 0.77 58.27
CA THR A 40 -15.31 0.47 57.80
C THR A 40 -15.33 -0.46 56.57
N ARG A 41 -16.24 -1.46 56.51
CA ARG A 41 -16.45 -2.29 55.31
C ARG A 41 -17.04 -1.51 54.14
N ARG A 42 -17.95 -0.57 54.39
CA ARG A 42 -18.57 0.26 53.36
C ARG A 42 -17.57 1.28 52.80
N ALA A 43 -16.77 1.92 53.65
CA ALA A 43 -15.68 2.80 53.24
C ALA A 43 -14.56 2.03 52.50
N SER A 44 -14.19 0.82 52.95
CA SER A 44 -13.22 -0.03 52.26
C SER A 44 -13.76 -0.55 50.91
N GLY A 45 -15.05 -0.85 50.81
CA GLY A 45 -15.71 -1.26 49.57
C GLY A 45 -15.85 -0.11 48.57
N GLU A 46 -16.16 1.11 49.04
CA GLU A 46 -16.20 2.31 48.20
C GLU A 46 -14.80 2.76 47.75
N LEU A 47 -13.78 2.66 48.60
CA LEU A 47 -12.37 2.87 48.21
C LEU A 47 -11.90 1.82 47.21
N HIS A 48 -12.29 0.55 47.40
CA HIS A 48 -11.95 -0.51 46.45
C HIS A 48 -12.66 -0.30 45.12
N LEU A 49 -13.95 0.03 45.13
CA LEU A 49 -14.73 0.34 43.92
C LEU A 49 -14.22 1.60 43.20
N GLN A 50 -13.86 2.66 43.93
CA GLN A 50 -13.21 3.85 43.37
C GLN A 50 -11.83 3.52 42.77
N SER A 51 -11.04 2.65 43.41
CA SER A 51 -9.76 2.21 42.87
C SER A 51 -9.91 1.35 41.61
N VAL A 52 -10.94 0.51 41.55
CA VAL A 52 -11.27 -0.35 40.39
C VAL A 52 -11.83 0.51 39.25
N LEU A 53 -12.73 1.46 39.55
CA LEU A 53 -13.24 2.43 38.58
C LEU A 53 -12.13 3.32 38.04
N GLN A 54 -11.25 3.87 38.90
CA GLN A 54 -10.07 4.63 38.45
C GLN A 54 -9.12 3.77 37.63
N HIS A 55 -8.96 2.48 37.94
CA HIS A 55 -8.16 1.56 37.13
C HIS A 55 -8.80 1.24 35.78
N MET A 56 -10.12 1.04 35.73
CA MET A 56 -10.88 0.84 34.48
C MET A 56 -10.84 2.08 33.61
N ASP A 57 -11.05 3.27 34.18
CA ASP A 57 -11.01 4.56 33.48
C ASP A 57 -9.60 4.83 32.90
N ARG A 58 -8.55 4.47 33.65
CA ARG A 58 -7.16 4.50 33.17
C ARG A 58 -6.92 3.54 31.99
N ARG A 59 -7.52 2.34 32.01
CA ARG A 59 -7.35 1.36 30.92
C ARG A 59 -8.13 1.75 29.68
N LEU A 60 -9.36 2.26 29.83
CA LEU A 60 -10.18 2.76 28.72
C LEU A 60 -9.53 3.94 28.00
N GLN A 61 -8.84 4.83 28.73
CA GLN A 61 -8.15 5.98 28.14
C GLN A 61 -6.83 5.64 27.42
N VAL A 62 -6.28 4.44 27.61
CA VAL A 62 -4.97 4.03 27.05
C VAL A 62 -5.13 3.07 25.88
N LEU A 63 -6.25 2.35 25.83
CA LEU A 63 -6.56 1.41 24.76
C LEU A 63 -6.50 2.04 23.35
N PRO A 64 -7.04 3.25 23.09
CA PRO A 64 -6.96 3.86 21.76
C PRO A 64 -5.52 4.14 21.33
N ASP A 65 -4.71 4.71 22.23
CA ASP A 65 -3.29 5.01 21.94
C ASP A 65 -2.48 3.73 21.68
N LEU A 66 -2.79 2.65 22.41
CA LEU A 66 -2.14 1.36 22.25
C LEU A 66 -2.52 0.68 20.94
N VAL A 67 -3.81 0.75 20.58
CA VAL A 67 -4.32 0.28 19.28
C VAL A 67 -3.65 1.04 18.16
N MET A 68 -3.57 2.37 18.25
CA MET A 68 -2.90 3.22 17.28
C MET A 68 -1.41 2.90 17.16
N PHE A 69 -0.70 2.71 18.26
CA PHE A 69 0.71 2.30 18.26
C PHE A 69 0.89 0.93 17.62
N SER A 70 0.08 -0.06 18.01
CA SER A 70 0.13 -1.41 17.44
C SER A 70 -0.16 -1.41 15.93
N GLY A 71 -1.11 -0.59 15.48
CA GLY A 71 -1.39 -0.37 14.06
C GLY A 71 -0.23 0.29 13.33
N THR A 72 0.41 1.30 13.93
CA THR A 72 1.61 1.96 13.37
C THR A 72 2.75 0.98 13.17
N PHE A 73 3.05 0.22 14.23
CA PHE A 73 4.13 -0.76 14.24
C PHE A 73 3.83 -1.90 13.28
N GLY A 74 2.58 -2.37 13.25
CA GLY A 74 2.07 -3.34 12.29
C GLY A 74 2.24 -2.86 10.86
N LEU A 75 1.90 -1.61 10.54
CA LEU A 75 2.08 -1.03 9.21
C LEU A 75 3.55 -0.95 8.79
N MET A 76 4.46 -0.63 9.72
CA MET A 76 5.91 -0.63 9.44
C MET A 76 6.47 -2.03 9.19
N ILE A 77 6.09 -3.02 10.00
CA ILE A 77 6.51 -4.40 9.77
C ILE A 77 5.91 -4.93 8.48
N LEU A 78 4.63 -4.64 8.25
CA LEU A 78 3.92 -5.03 7.04
C LEU A 78 4.61 -4.45 5.81
N SER A 79 5.02 -3.18 5.81
CA SER A 79 5.71 -2.59 4.66
C SER A 79 7.05 -3.27 4.35
N VAL A 80 7.82 -3.67 5.38
CA VAL A 80 9.05 -4.46 5.21
C VAL A 80 8.72 -5.86 4.68
N CYS A 81 7.68 -6.52 5.20
CA CYS A 81 7.26 -7.84 4.73
C CYS A 81 6.79 -7.79 3.27
N VAL A 82 5.99 -6.78 2.90
CA VAL A 82 5.53 -6.55 1.53
C VAL A 82 6.72 -6.35 0.60
N LEU A 83 7.70 -5.55 1.00
CA LEU A 83 8.93 -5.37 0.24
C LEU A 83 9.66 -6.71 0.01
N LEU A 84 9.85 -7.51 1.07
CA LEU A 84 10.50 -8.83 0.95
C LEU A 84 9.73 -9.77 0.02
N VAL A 85 8.39 -9.76 0.08
CA VAL A 85 7.55 -10.54 -0.83
C VAL A 85 7.74 -10.09 -2.27
N LEU A 86 7.68 -8.78 -2.56
CA LEU A 86 7.88 -8.26 -3.92
C LEU A 86 9.28 -8.58 -4.46
N LEU A 87 10.32 -8.49 -3.62
CA LEU A 87 11.67 -8.89 -3.99
C LEU A 87 11.75 -10.40 -4.28
N SER A 88 11.13 -11.24 -3.46
CA SER A 88 11.10 -12.70 -3.67
C SER A 88 10.34 -13.12 -4.95
N GLN A 89 9.47 -12.25 -5.44
CA GLN A 89 8.67 -12.46 -6.66
C GLN A 89 9.36 -11.92 -7.92
N ASN A 90 10.65 -11.57 -7.80
CA ASN A 90 11.52 -11.08 -8.86
C ASN A 90 10.96 -9.83 -9.58
N MET A 91 10.39 -8.87 -8.85
CA MET A 91 9.79 -7.64 -9.40
C MET A 91 10.76 -6.67 -10.12
N PHE A 92 12.03 -7.05 -10.30
CA PHE A 92 13.01 -6.33 -11.12
C PHE A 92 13.38 -7.06 -12.41
N GLU A 93 13.11 -8.37 -12.48
CA GLU A 93 13.31 -9.22 -13.64
C GLU A 93 12.36 -10.41 -13.54
N ARG A 94 11.20 -10.33 -14.19
CA ARG A 94 10.16 -11.36 -14.13
C ARG A 94 9.69 -11.69 -15.52
N GLN A 95 9.49 -12.98 -15.80
CA GLN A 95 8.92 -13.49 -17.05
C GLN A 95 7.98 -14.66 -16.76
N VAL A 96 6.73 -14.53 -17.19
CA VAL A 96 5.65 -15.48 -16.91
C VAL A 96 4.77 -15.64 -18.16
N ILE A 97 4.17 -16.81 -18.35
CA ILE A 97 3.19 -16.99 -19.44
C ILE A 97 1.85 -16.38 -19.06
N ASN A 98 1.39 -15.45 -19.88
CA ASN A 98 0.02 -14.93 -19.83
C ASN A 98 -0.91 -15.96 -20.46
N LEU A 99 -1.88 -16.44 -19.68
CA LEU A 99 -2.93 -17.32 -20.20
C LEU A 99 -3.80 -16.56 -21.20
N ASN A 100 -4.27 -17.27 -22.22
CA ASN A 100 -5.08 -16.70 -23.29
C ASN A 100 -6.05 -17.76 -23.84
N ALA A 101 -6.98 -18.23 -23.01
CA ALA A 101 -7.97 -19.22 -23.47
C ALA A 101 -8.99 -18.56 -24.42
N GLN A 102 -9.62 -19.37 -25.28
CA GLN A 102 -10.62 -18.91 -26.26
C GLN A 102 -11.96 -18.52 -25.61
N LEU A 103 -11.94 -17.47 -24.77
CA LEU A 103 -13.10 -16.93 -24.06
C LEU A 103 -13.29 -15.45 -24.40
N ALA A 104 -14.54 -15.06 -24.65
CA ALA A 104 -14.89 -13.68 -24.99
C ALA A 104 -14.72 -12.72 -23.80
N ASP A 105 -15.31 -13.05 -22.66
CA ASP A 105 -15.41 -12.11 -21.53
C ASP A 105 -14.07 -11.93 -20.80
N THR A 106 -13.25 -12.99 -20.70
CA THR A 106 -12.01 -12.96 -19.91
C THR A 106 -10.77 -12.62 -20.73
N TYR A 107 -10.72 -13.05 -21.99
CA TYR A 107 -9.53 -12.94 -22.85
C TYR A 107 -9.82 -12.20 -24.16
N HIS A 108 -11.00 -11.57 -24.30
CA HIS A 108 -11.37 -10.73 -25.43
C HIS A 108 -11.31 -11.42 -26.81
N TRP A 109 -11.49 -12.75 -26.85
CA TRP A 109 -11.60 -13.47 -28.11
C TRP A 109 -12.92 -13.16 -28.80
N ALA A 110 -12.87 -12.83 -30.09
CA ALA A 110 -14.06 -12.61 -30.89
C ALA A 110 -13.90 -13.15 -32.32
N PRO A 111 -14.99 -13.62 -32.94
CA PRO A 111 -15.00 -13.96 -34.36
C PRO A 111 -14.86 -12.70 -35.20
N TYR A 112 -14.00 -12.77 -36.23
CA TYR A 112 -13.79 -11.66 -37.16
C TYR A 112 -14.19 -12.00 -38.60
N GLY A 113 -13.81 -13.18 -39.09
CA GLY A 113 -14.17 -13.67 -40.42
C GLY A 113 -14.07 -15.19 -40.53
N GLN A 114 -14.95 -15.81 -41.33
CA GLN A 114 -15.02 -17.27 -41.56
C GLN A 114 -15.23 -17.54 -43.06
N SER A 115 -14.21 -17.26 -43.88
CA SER A 115 -14.35 -17.24 -45.35
C SER A 115 -13.08 -17.63 -46.11
N CYS A 116 -11.90 -17.41 -45.52
CA CYS A 116 -10.62 -17.63 -46.19
C CYS A 116 -10.38 -19.11 -46.53
N VAL A 117 -10.07 -19.39 -47.79
CA VAL A 117 -9.60 -20.70 -48.24
C VAL A 117 -8.10 -20.61 -48.51
N LEU A 118 -7.32 -21.47 -47.86
CA LEU A 118 -5.87 -21.49 -47.97
C LEU A 118 -5.41 -22.66 -48.85
N ARG A 119 -4.47 -22.38 -49.77
CA ARG A 119 -3.77 -23.35 -50.60
C ARG A 119 -2.25 -23.24 -50.41
N ALA A 120 -1.50 -24.11 -51.07
CA ALA A 120 -0.04 -24.14 -50.95
C ALA A 120 0.65 -22.84 -51.43
N ASP A 121 0.02 -22.12 -52.35
CA ASP A 121 0.46 -20.84 -52.92
C ASP A 121 -0.04 -19.61 -52.12
N GLY A 122 -1.00 -19.79 -51.20
CA GLY A 122 -1.52 -18.74 -50.33
C GLY A 122 -3.04 -18.74 -50.25
N PHE A 123 -3.63 -17.62 -49.81
CA PHE A 123 -5.07 -17.47 -49.80
C PHE A 123 -5.63 -17.44 -51.22
N VAL A 124 -6.71 -18.18 -51.47
CA VAL A 124 -7.41 -18.17 -52.76
C VAL A 124 -7.97 -16.76 -52.99
N PRO A 125 -7.76 -16.15 -54.17
CA PRO A 125 -8.32 -14.84 -54.50
C PRO A 125 -9.82 -14.79 -54.24
N ASP A 126 -10.29 -13.67 -53.65
CA ASP A 126 -11.69 -13.41 -53.30
C ASP A 126 -12.36 -14.42 -52.35
N SER A 127 -11.59 -15.35 -51.74
CA SER A 127 -12.12 -16.26 -50.72
C SER A 127 -12.28 -15.57 -49.36
N CYS A 128 -11.31 -14.75 -48.97
CA CYS A 128 -11.36 -13.98 -47.73
C CYS A 128 -12.31 -12.79 -47.83
N ASP A 129 -13.04 -12.52 -46.76
CA ASP A 129 -13.87 -11.33 -46.65
C ASP A 129 -13.01 -10.04 -46.62
N ASN A 130 -13.60 -8.94 -47.11
CA ASN A 130 -12.91 -7.66 -47.23
C ASN A 130 -12.39 -7.13 -45.89
N ARG A 131 -13.00 -7.49 -44.75
CA ARG A 131 -12.55 -7.01 -43.44
C ARG A 131 -11.27 -7.72 -43.05
N THR A 132 -11.25 -9.04 -43.13
CA THR A 132 -10.06 -9.88 -42.91
C THR A 132 -8.90 -9.44 -43.80
N ALA A 133 -9.14 -9.21 -45.10
CA ALA A 133 -8.10 -8.79 -46.03
C ALA A 133 -7.56 -7.37 -45.77
N ALA A 134 -8.34 -6.52 -45.10
CA ALA A 134 -7.97 -5.13 -44.81
C ALA A 134 -7.16 -4.96 -43.51
N VAL A 135 -6.99 -6.01 -42.70
CA VAL A 135 -6.31 -5.91 -41.39
C VAL A 135 -4.87 -5.42 -41.51
N VAL A 136 -4.18 -5.81 -42.58
CA VAL A 136 -2.84 -5.37 -42.96
C VAL A 136 -2.88 -4.75 -44.36
N PRO A 137 -1.84 -4.00 -44.79
CA PRO A 137 -1.78 -3.45 -46.13
C PRO A 137 -2.00 -4.51 -47.21
N SER A 138 -2.65 -4.11 -48.31
CA SER A 138 -3.09 -5.02 -49.37
C SER A 138 -1.96 -5.80 -50.05
N HIS A 139 -0.73 -5.29 -50.03
CA HIS A 139 0.44 -6.01 -50.55
C HIS A 139 1.02 -7.03 -49.56
N ILE A 140 0.73 -6.90 -48.26
CA ILE A 140 1.22 -7.79 -47.20
C ILE A 140 0.28 -8.99 -46.98
N PHE A 141 -1.03 -8.79 -47.04
CA PHE A 141 -2.00 -9.85 -46.75
C PHE A 141 -1.82 -11.13 -47.62
N PRO A 142 -1.57 -11.05 -48.94
CA PRO A 142 -1.26 -12.22 -49.75
C PRO A 142 0.01 -12.97 -49.30
N ILE A 143 1.01 -12.23 -48.80
CA ILE A 143 2.27 -12.79 -48.30
C ILE A 143 2.03 -13.55 -47.00
N VAL A 144 1.18 -13.04 -46.11
CA VAL A 144 0.73 -13.78 -44.91
C VAL A 144 0.12 -15.12 -45.33
N GLY A 145 -0.76 -15.12 -46.32
CA GLY A 145 -1.34 -16.34 -46.88
C GLY A 145 -0.29 -17.31 -47.42
N ALA A 146 0.64 -16.83 -48.26
CA ALA A 146 1.70 -17.66 -48.83
C ALA A 146 2.60 -18.28 -47.75
N VAL A 147 2.89 -17.52 -46.69
CA VAL A 147 3.61 -18.03 -45.52
C VAL A 147 2.80 -19.14 -44.85
N LEU A 148 1.54 -18.91 -44.48
CA LEU A 148 0.70 -19.94 -43.84
C LEU A 148 0.60 -21.21 -44.70
N GLY A 149 0.39 -21.07 -46.01
CA GLY A 149 0.32 -22.20 -46.96
C GLY A 149 1.60 -23.02 -47.01
N THR A 150 2.77 -22.35 -46.98
CA THR A 150 4.07 -23.02 -46.93
C THR A 150 4.28 -23.75 -45.61
N GLN A 151 3.84 -23.18 -44.50
CA GLN A 151 4.07 -23.72 -43.16
C GLN A 151 3.14 -24.89 -42.83
N TRP A 152 1.91 -24.86 -43.33
CA TRP A 152 0.92 -25.94 -43.22
C TRP A 152 0.88 -26.87 -44.43
N LEU A 153 1.94 -26.94 -45.22
CA LEU A 153 2.00 -27.76 -46.44
C LEU A 153 1.71 -29.25 -46.18
N ALA A 154 2.11 -29.78 -45.03
CA ALA A 154 1.81 -31.16 -44.64
C ALA A 154 0.32 -31.38 -44.36
N GLU A 155 -0.33 -30.42 -43.71
CA GLU A 155 -1.77 -30.42 -43.44
C GLU A 155 -2.54 -30.35 -44.77
N LEU A 156 -2.16 -29.42 -45.65
CA LEU A 156 -2.77 -29.23 -46.97
C LEU A 156 -2.74 -30.51 -47.82
N LYS A 157 -1.64 -31.26 -47.80
CA LYS A 157 -1.54 -32.55 -48.51
C LYS A 157 -2.54 -33.58 -48.00
N THR A 158 -2.83 -33.55 -46.70
CA THR A 158 -3.77 -34.46 -46.06
C THR A 158 -5.22 -34.02 -46.28
N ALA A 159 -5.46 -32.71 -46.39
CA ALA A 159 -6.77 -32.10 -46.61
C ALA A 159 -7.25 -32.10 -48.08
N GLY A 160 -6.54 -32.75 -49.01
CA GLY A 160 -6.88 -32.71 -50.44
C GLY A 160 -6.54 -31.39 -51.14
N GLY A 161 -5.67 -30.57 -50.54
CA GLY A 161 -5.09 -29.39 -51.17
C GLY A 161 -5.70 -28.04 -50.78
N ALA A 162 -6.64 -28.01 -49.83
CA ALA A 162 -7.20 -26.77 -49.30
C ALA A 162 -7.45 -26.87 -47.78
N LEU A 163 -7.30 -25.75 -47.06
CA LEU A 163 -7.70 -25.61 -45.66
C LEU A 163 -8.71 -24.47 -45.53
N PHE A 164 -9.64 -24.61 -44.60
CA PHE A 164 -10.66 -23.61 -44.28
C PHE A 164 -10.17 -22.79 -43.09
N VAL A 165 -9.87 -21.51 -43.32
CA VAL A 165 -9.25 -20.64 -42.32
C VAL A 165 -10.28 -19.67 -41.75
N THR A 166 -10.42 -19.71 -40.44
CA THR A 166 -11.16 -18.73 -39.67
C THR A 166 -10.21 -17.69 -39.10
N THR A 167 -10.59 -16.42 -39.22
CA THR A 167 -9.90 -15.28 -38.61
C THR A 167 -10.61 -14.87 -37.33
N CYS A 168 -9.87 -14.85 -36.23
CA CYS A 168 -10.31 -14.37 -34.93
C CYS A 168 -9.50 -13.14 -34.55
N VAL A 169 -10.11 -12.27 -33.73
CA VAL A 169 -9.41 -11.15 -33.11
C VAL A 169 -9.39 -11.32 -31.60
N ILE A 170 -8.33 -10.84 -30.99
CA ILE A 170 -8.22 -10.66 -29.55
C ILE A 170 -8.15 -9.16 -29.31
N GLY A 171 -9.11 -8.60 -28.58
CA GLY A 171 -9.22 -7.15 -28.40
C GLY A 171 -9.80 -6.46 -29.63
N GLY A 172 -9.17 -5.38 -30.08
CA GLY A 172 -9.65 -4.61 -31.25
C GLY A 172 -10.92 -3.79 -30.98
N THR A 173 -11.09 -3.37 -29.71
CA THR A 173 -12.14 -2.46 -29.26
C THR A 173 -11.51 -1.24 -28.60
N VAL A 174 -12.26 -0.15 -28.49
CA VAL A 174 -11.78 1.10 -27.88
C VAL A 174 -11.39 0.89 -26.42
N ASP A 175 -12.11 0.03 -25.68
CA ASP A 175 -11.85 -0.24 -24.26
C ASP A 175 -10.58 -1.09 -24.03
N VAL A 176 -10.20 -1.93 -24.99
CA VAL A 176 -8.98 -2.75 -24.93
C VAL A 176 -7.78 -1.97 -25.47
N GLY A 177 -7.96 -1.27 -26.60
CA GLY A 177 -6.98 -0.36 -27.20
C GLY A 177 -5.73 -1.01 -27.82
N TRP A 178 -5.64 -2.33 -27.81
CA TRP A 178 -4.67 -3.15 -28.54
C TRP A 178 -5.40 -4.31 -29.21
N THR A 179 -4.75 -4.97 -30.17
CA THR A 179 -5.34 -6.09 -30.90
C THR A 179 -4.31 -7.12 -31.32
N ASP A 180 -4.76 -8.35 -31.52
CA ASP A 180 -3.99 -9.40 -32.17
C ASP A 180 -4.90 -10.28 -33.05
N LEU A 181 -4.34 -10.82 -34.13
CA LEU A 181 -5.07 -11.58 -35.14
C LEU A 181 -4.67 -13.06 -35.09
N GLN A 182 -5.67 -13.92 -34.97
CA GLN A 182 -5.49 -15.37 -34.94
C GLN A 182 -6.09 -16.02 -36.19
N PHE A 183 -5.40 -17.00 -36.75
CA PHE A 183 -5.85 -17.82 -37.85
C PHE A 183 -5.98 -19.28 -37.40
N LEU A 184 -7.20 -19.82 -37.49
CA LEU A 184 -7.50 -21.20 -37.15
C LEU A 184 -7.77 -21.96 -38.44
N ALA A 185 -6.97 -22.98 -38.74
CA ALA A 185 -7.12 -23.78 -39.94
C ALA A 185 -7.85 -25.10 -39.65
N GLY A 186 -8.94 -25.36 -40.36
CA GLY A 186 -9.67 -26.62 -40.35
C GLY A 186 -9.48 -27.42 -41.63
N TYR A 187 -9.65 -28.73 -41.52
CA TYR A 187 -9.55 -29.68 -42.64
C TYR A 187 -10.78 -29.64 -43.55
N ASP A 188 -11.95 -29.78 -42.94
CA ASP A 188 -13.21 -30.05 -43.63
C ASP A 188 -14.22 -28.90 -43.46
N SER A 189 -14.00 -28.02 -42.49
CA SER A 189 -14.89 -26.91 -42.12
C SER A 189 -14.10 -25.77 -41.48
N TYR A 190 -14.71 -24.57 -41.42
CA TYR A 190 -14.17 -23.42 -40.70
C TYR A 190 -14.25 -23.66 -39.19
N PRO A 191 -13.12 -23.63 -38.44
CA PRO A 191 -13.14 -23.73 -36.99
C PRO A 191 -13.79 -22.49 -36.35
N ASP A 192 -14.33 -22.64 -35.14
CA ASP A 192 -14.91 -21.52 -34.39
C ASP A 192 -13.85 -20.79 -33.56
N CYS A 193 -13.96 -19.47 -33.44
CA CYS A 193 -13.10 -18.69 -32.55
C CYS A 193 -13.39 -18.94 -31.06
N LEU A 194 -14.64 -19.28 -30.75
CA LEU A 194 -15.18 -19.51 -29.42
C LEU A 194 -15.88 -20.88 -29.39
N PRO A 195 -15.12 -21.99 -29.42
CA PRO A 195 -15.69 -23.32 -29.46
C PRO A 195 -16.46 -23.65 -28.18
N THR A 196 -17.62 -24.30 -28.31
CA THR A 196 -18.44 -24.78 -27.17
C THR A 196 -18.17 -26.24 -26.79
N ALA A 197 -17.42 -26.95 -27.63
CA ALA A 197 -16.92 -28.31 -27.44
C ALA A 197 -15.50 -28.40 -28.04
N PRO A 198 -14.70 -29.42 -27.71
CA PRO A 198 -13.41 -29.63 -28.35
C PRO A 198 -13.54 -29.72 -29.87
N GLN A 199 -12.75 -28.94 -30.60
CA GLN A 199 -12.75 -28.91 -32.07
C GLN A 199 -11.37 -29.27 -32.64
N ASP A 200 -11.37 -30.04 -33.72
CA ASP A 200 -10.14 -30.47 -34.38
C ASP A 200 -9.67 -29.42 -35.40
N VAL A 201 -8.42 -29.01 -35.28
CA VAL A 201 -7.75 -28.06 -36.18
C VAL A 201 -6.50 -28.68 -36.82
N ALA A 202 -6.19 -28.22 -38.03
CA ALA A 202 -4.93 -28.48 -38.73
C ALA A 202 -3.77 -27.68 -38.12
N GLY A 203 -4.07 -26.50 -37.60
CA GLY A 203 -3.08 -25.62 -37.02
C GLY A 203 -3.70 -24.31 -36.54
N ILE A 204 -2.93 -23.58 -35.76
CA ILE A 204 -3.28 -22.23 -35.29
C ILE A 204 -2.07 -21.32 -35.49
N ALA A 205 -2.31 -20.12 -35.99
CA ALA A 205 -1.29 -19.11 -36.19
C ALA A 205 -1.73 -17.78 -35.60
N MET A 206 -0.77 -17.03 -35.08
CA MET A 206 -0.92 -15.72 -34.49
C MET A 206 -0.12 -14.74 -35.34
N LEU A 207 -0.75 -13.65 -35.78
CA LEU A 207 -0.14 -12.58 -36.56
C LEU A 207 -0.11 -11.33 -35.70
N GLU A 208 1.10 -10.93 -35.32
CA GLU A 208 1.38 -9.74 -34.52
C GLU A 208 2.27 -8.75 -35.32
N SER A 209 2.60 -7.62 -34.72
CA SER A 209 3.63 -6.72 -35.18
C SER A 209 4.80 -6.62 -34.20
N THR A 210 5.96 -6.22 -34.70
CA THR A 210 7.18 -6.06 -33.91
C THR A 210 8.08 -4.98 -34.53
N VAL A 211 9.08 -4.52 -33.80
CA VAL A 211 10.09 -3.57 -34.31
C VAL A 211 11.43 -4.26 -34.45
N ARG A 212 12.11 -4.04 -35.58
CA ARG A 212 13.51 -4.42 -35.80
C ARG A 212 14.23 -3.20 -36.37
N ASP A 213 15.34 -2.80 -35.74
CA ASP A 213 16.17 -1.68 -36.18
C ASP A 213 15.40 -0.36 -36.43
N GLY A 214 14.31 -0.14 -35.68
CA GLY A 214 13.45 1.06 -35.79
C GLY A 214 12.33 0.96 -36.83
N GLU A 215 12.27 -0.14 -37.59
CA GLU A 215 11.23 -0.40 -38.59
C GLU A 215 10.20 -1.42 -38.09
N GLY A 216 8.96 -1.29 -38.57
CA GLY A 216 7.86 -2.20 -38.24
C GLY A 216 7.87 -3.45 -39.11
N TYR A 217 7.73 -4.61 -38.47
CA TYR A 217 7.64 -5.94 -39.10
C TYR A 217 6.38 -6.64 -38.62
N TYR A 218 5.81 -7.51 -39.45
CA TYR A 218 4.78 -8.45 -39.04
C TYR A 218 5.44 -9.75 -38.56
N LEU A 219 4.93 -10.32 -37.48
CA LEU A 219 5.45 -11.54 -36.87
C LEU A 219 4.36 -12.60 -36.89
N ILE A 220 4.63 -13.74 -37.54
CA ILE A 220 3.75 -14.91 -37.53
C ILE A 220 4.36 -15.97 -36.62
N THR A 221 3.63 -16.37 -35.59
CA THR A 221 3.95 -17.54 -34.76
C THR A 221 2.89 -18.60 -34.96
N LEU A 222 3.30 -19.83 -35.31
CA LEU A 222 2.32 -20.87 -35.67
C LEU A 222 2.64 -22.25 -35.10
N PHE A 223 1.57 -23.00 -34.91
CA PHE A 223 1.52 -24.43 -34.65
C PHE A 223 1.00 -25.19 -35.87
N ALA A 224 1.63 -26.32 -36.17
CA ALA A 224 1.24 -27.24 -37.24
C ALA A 224 1.15 -28.65 -36.66
N ASP A 225 -0.01 -29.28 -36.77
CA ASP A 225 -0.33 -30.54 -36.07
C ASP A 225 0.50 -31.73 -36.56
N LEU A 226 0.77 -31.83 -37.86
CA LEU A 226 1.59 -32.88 -38.46
C LEU A 226 3.11 -32.63 -38.34
N ASP A 227 3.58 -31.48 -37.83
CA ASP A 227 5.01 -31.25 -37.59
C ASP A 227 5.45 -31.98 -36.32
N LYS A 228 5.99 -33.21 -36.50
CA LYS A 228 6.47 -34.08 -35.42
C LYS A 228 7.54 -33.47 -34.50
N ARG A 229 8.12 -32.31 -34.85
CA ARG A 229 9.08 -31.58 -34.01
C ARG A 229 8.39 -30.73 -32.95
N MET A 230 7.14 -30.33 -33.17
CA MET A 230 6.34 -29.54 -32.24
C MET A 230 5.79 -30.47 -31.16
N LYS A 231 6.40 -30.43 -29.98
CA LYS A 231 6.02 -31.28 -28.85
C LYS A 231 5.84 -30.46 -27.59
N GLN A 232 4.95 -30.90 -26.73
CA GLN A 232 4.77 -30.36 -25.38
C GLN A 232 6.07 -30.45 -24.57
N TYR A 233 6.34 -29.39 -23.81
CA TYR A 233 7.35 -29.37 -22.76
C TYR A 233 6.87 -28.46 -21.61
N VAL A 234 7.40 -28.72 -20.42
CA VAL A 234 7.08 -27.92 -19.22
C VAL A 234 8.00 -26.70 -19.18
N TYR A 235 7.42 -25.51 -19.21
CA TYR A 235 8.10 -24.25 -19.04
C TYR A 235 8.03 -23.81 -17.57
N ALA A 236 9.18 -23.44 -17.00
CA ALA A 236 9.26 -22.90 -15.65
C ALA A 236 9.24 -21.37 -15.69
N ASN A 237 8.23 -20.77 -15.08
CA ASN A 237 8.13 -19.32 -14.94
C ASN A 237 9.09 -18.80 -13.87
N SER A 238 9.47 -17.51 -13.97
CA SER A 238 10.38 -16.89 -13.02
C SER A 238 9.80 -16.72 -11.61
N ASP A 239 8.49 -16.96 -11.42
CA ASP A 239 7.80 -16.89 -10.15
C ASP A 239 7.61 -18.26 -9.46
N GLY A 240 8.23 -19.30 -10.02
CA GLY A 240 8.19 -20.67 -9.50
C GLY A 240 6.99 -21.48 -9.97
N THR A 241 6.04 -20.90 -10.71
CA THR A 241 4.97 -21.66 -11.37
C THR A 241 5.45 -22.33 -12.66
N SER A 242 4.69 -23.30 -13.17
CA SER A 242 5.01 -23.98 -14.43
C SER A 242 3.78 -24.09 -15.33
N GLN A 243 3.98 -23.97 -16.63
CA GLN A 243 2.94 -24.12 -17.66
C GLN A 243 3.48 -24.95 -18.84
N ASN A 244 2.59 -25.64 -19.53
CA ASN A 244 2.95 -26.44 -20.70
C ASN A 244 2.97 -25.56 -21.96
N LEU A 245 4.06 -25.65 -22.71
CA LEU A 245 4.23 -24.96 -23.99
C LEU A 245 4.57 -25.96 -25.10
N ILE A 246 4.39 -25.55 -26.34
CA ILE A 246 4.84 -26.31 -27.51
C ILE A 246 6.27 -25.85 -27.90
N SER A 247 7.17 -26.82 -28.03
CA SER A 247 8.56 -26.60 -28.44
C SER A 247 8.69 -26.41 -29.94
N LYS A 248 9.74 -25.73 -30.39
CA LYS A 248 10.10 -25.56 -31.81
C LYS A 248 8.97 -25.00 -32.69
N VAL A 249 8.12 -24.16 -32.12
CA VAL A 249 7.15 -23.35 -32.87
C VAL A 249 7.87 -22.51 -33.92
N ARG A 250 7.25 -22.36 -35.09
CA ARG A 250 7.85 -21.61 -36.19
C ARG A 250 7.49 -20.14 -36.05
N ARG A 251 8.49 -19.28 -36.24
CA ARG A 251 8.35 -17.83 -36.12
C ARG A 251 8.96 -17.14 -37.33
N ILE A 252 8.14 -16.39 -38.03
CA ILE A 252 8.47 -15.82 -39.34
C ILE A 252 8.18 -14.34 -39.27
N VAL A 253 9.11 -13.53 -39.78
CA VAL A 253 8.94 -12.09 -39.91
C VAL A 253 8.68 -11.73 -41.36
N ILE A 254 7.79 -10.76 -41.57
CA ILE A 254 7.49 -10.15 -42.85
C ILE A 254 7.79 -8.66 -42.71
N ALA A 255 8.75 -8.17 -43.49
CA ALA A 255 9.09 -6.76 -43.54
C ALA A 255 7.98 -5.95 -44.24
N GLY A 256 7.96 -4.63 -44.02
CA GLY A 256 6.99 -3.74 -44.65
C GLY A 256 7.07 -3.70 -46.18
N ASP A 257 8.21 -4.09 -46.76
CA ASP A 257 8.43 -4.25 -48.20
C ASP A 257 7.99 -5.63 -48.74
N GLY A 258 7.56 -6.55 -47.86
CA GLY A 258 7.11 -7.89 -48.20
C GLY A 258 8.20 -8.97 -48.12
N ASN A 259 9.45 -8.63 -47.75
CA ASN A 259 10.49 -9.63 -47.58
C ASN A 259 10.20 -10.55 -46.39
N VAL A 260 10.35 -11.87 -46.59
CA VAL A 260 10.04 -12.90 -45.60
C VAL A 260 11.33 -13.52 -45.07
N GLY A 261 11.43 -13.66 -43.74
CA GLY A 261 12.58 -14.27 -43.08
C GLY A 261 12.18 -15.04 -41.82
N MET A 262 13.07 -15.91 -41.35
CA MET A 262 12.93 -16.51 -40.01
C MET A 262 13.27 -15.46 -38.95
N ASP A 263 12.54 -15.44 -37.83
CA ASP A 263 12.84 -14.49 -36.76
C ASP A 263 14.13 -14.88 -36.02
N ALA A 264 15.17 -14.04 -36.14
CA ALA A 264 16.43 -14.22 -35.44
C ALA A 264 16.32 -13.97 -33.92
N PHE A 265 15.25 -13.29 -33.47
CA PHE A 265 15.06 -12.83 -32.10
C PHE A 265 14.11 -13.72 -31.28
N GLY A 266 13.86 -14.94 -31.76
CA GLY A 266 13.17 -15.99 -30.99
C GLY A 266 11.70 -15.72 -30.69
N GLY A 267 11.06 -14.79 -31.40
CA GLY A 267 9.66 -14.39 -31.23
C GLY A 267 9.45 -13.17 -30.37
N THR A 268 10.52 -12.43 -30.03
CA THR A 268 10.40 -11.28 -29.15
C THR A 268 9.64 -10.15 -29.85
N ASN A 269 8.62 -9.64 -29.17
CA ASN A 269 7.78 -8.53 -29.60
C ASN A 269 7.31 -7.71 -28.38
N ASN A 270 6.36 -6.81 -28.60
CA ASN A 270 5.76 -5.99 -27.54
C ASN A 270 6.81 -5.27 -26.66
N VAL A 271 7.90 -4.78 -27.28
CA VAL A 271 8.97 -4.10 -26.53
C VAL A 271 8.50 -2.69 -26.17
N ILE A 272 8.09 -2.51 -24.92
CA ILE A 272 7.55 -1.24 -24.39
C ILE A 272 8.45 -0.76 -23.26
N THR A 273 8.83 0.52 -23.31
CA THR A 273 9.57 1.16 -22.21
C THR A 273 8.66 2.01 -21.34
N SER A 274 8.91 2.03 -20.03
CA SER A 274 8.27 2.95 -19.07
C SER A 274 9.31 3.53 -18.11
N LYS A 275 9.05 4.75 -17.62
CA LYS A 275 10.00 5.57 -16.85
C LYS A 275 9.42 6.06 -15.51
N PRO A 276 8.95 5.16 -14.62
CA PRO A 276 8.29 5.56 -13.36
C PRO A 276 9.21 6.31 -12.38
N LEU A 277 10.53 6.04 -12.43
CA LEU A 277 11.54 6.71 -11.59
C LEU A 277 12.58 7.49 -12.42
N GLY A 278 12.27 7.79 -13.68
CA GLY A 278 13.18 8.43 -14.64
C GLY A 278 14.08 7.46 -15.40
N GLU A 279 14.94 8.00 -16.28
CA GLU A 279 15.73 7.24 -17.26
C GLU A 279 16.73 6.24 -16.66
N ARG A 280 17.26 6.52 -15.46
CA ARG A 280 18.26 5.63 -14.81
C ARG A 280 17.68 4.26 -14.47
N TYR A 281 16.38 4.20 -14.16
CA TYR A 281 15.67 2.99 -13.76
C TYR A 281 14.60 2.64 -14.80
N LEU A 282 15.01 2.63 -16.06
CA LEU A 282 14.16 2.27 -17.19
C LEU A 282 13.58 0.87 -17.01
N VAL A 283 12.27 0.77 -17.15
CA VAL A 283 11.54 -0.51 -17.23
C VAL A 283 11.37 -0.85 -18.69
N THR A 284 11.88 -2.00 -19.12
CA THR A 284 11.67 -2.53 -20.46
C THR A 284 10.81 -3.79 -20.36
N GLY A 285 9.55 -3.67 -20.73
CA GLY A 285 8.64 -4.79 -20.92
C GLY A 285 8.83 -5.40 -22.31
N PHE A 286 8.67 -6.71 -22.41
CA PHE A 286 8.71 -7.45 -23.67
C PHE A 286 7.82 -8.69 -23.56
N CYS A 287 7.37 -9.20 -24.70
CA CYS A 287 6.73 -10.50 -24.77
C CYS A 287 7.41 -11.38 -25.81
N VAL A 288 7.27 -12.69 -25.65
CA VAL A 288 7.68 -13.68 -26.64
C VAL A 288 6.46 -14.48 -27.02
N SER A 289 6.11 -14.45 -28.30
CA SER A 289 4.99 -15.20 -28.87
C SER A 289 5.25 -16.70 -28.74
N VAL A 290 4.33 -17.42 -28.11
CA VAL A 290 4.42 -18.86 -27.85
C VAL A 290 3.09 -19.54 -28.13
N ILE A 291 3.11 -20.87 -28.19
CA ILE A 291 1.88 -21.68 -28.22
C ILE A 291 1.81 -22.44 -26.90
N GLN A 292 0.75 -22.18 -26.13
CA GLN A 292 0.46 -22.85 -24.89
C GLN A 292 -0.30 -24.16 -25.16
N GLU A 293 0.07 -25.20 -24.43
CA GLU A 293 -0.65 -26.46 -24.38
C GLU A 293 -1.59 -26.42 -23.16
N LEU A 294 -2.89 -26.63 -23.40
CA LEU A 294 -3.94 -26.31 -22.44
C LEU A 294 -4.35 -27.48 -21.53
N SER A 295 -3.72 -28.65 -21.57
CA SER A 295 -4.18 -29.82 -20.79
C SER A 295 -4.36 -29.53 -19.29
N ASP A 296 -3.45 -28.77 -18.67
CA ASP A 296 -3.56 -28.42 -17.25
C ASP A 296 -4.48 -27.21 -17.00
N ALA A 297 -4.64 -26.33 -18.00
CA ALA A 297 -5.37 -25.07 -17.87
C ALA A 297 -6.87 -25.24 -18.16
N LYS A 298 -7.24 -26.12 -19.09
CA LYS A 298 -8.63 -26.36 -19.49
C LYS A 298 -9.49 -26.85 -18.33
N ASP A 299 -8.95 -27.73 -17.49
CA ASP A 299 -9.66 -28.27 -16.33
C ASP A 299 -9.78 -27.21 -15.22
N LYS A 300 -8.75 -26.38 -15.02
CA LYS A 300 -8.74 -25.30 -14.02
C LYS A 300 -9.67 -24.14 -14.38
N LEU A 301 -9.83 -23.87 -15.67
CA LEU A 301 -10.69 -22.82 -16.21
C LEU A 301 -12.10 -23.33 -16.54
N GLU A 302 -12.39 -24.61 -16.28
CA GLU A 302 -13.67 -25.26 -16.57
C GLU A 302 -14.13 -25.05 -18.03
N LEU A 303 -13.19 -25.11 -18.98
CA LEU A 303 -13.46 -24.86 -20.39
C LEU A 303 -14.37 -25.96 -20.97
N THR A 304 -15.45 -25.53 -21.63
CA THR A 304 -16.37 -26.44 -22.34
C THR A 304 -15.86 -26.80 -23.74
N GLY A 305 -15.13 -25.91 -24.40
CA GLY A 305 -14.52 -26.14 -25.71
C GLY A 305 -13.15 -25.48 -25.87
N TRP A 306 -12.36 -26.03 -26.79
CA TRP A 306 -11.01 -25.57 -27.14
C TRP A 306 -10.60 -26.10 -28.51
N SER A 307 -9.60 -25.48 -29.13
CA SER A 307 -8.97 -26.00 -30.35
C SER A 307 -7.90 -27.03 -30.02
N GLN A 308 -7.90 -28.16 -30.72
CA GLN A 308 -6.89 -29.22 -30.57
C GLN A 308 -6.42 -29.75 -31.92
N GLY A 309 -5.16 -30.19 -32.00
CA GLY A 309 -4.65 -30.83 -33.21
C GLY A 309 -5.38 -32.13 -33.53
N LYS A 310 -5.88 -32.30 -34.76
CA LYS A 310 -6.66 -33.50 -35.19
C LYS A 310 -5.89 -34.82 -35.00
N PHE A 311 -4.59 -34.82 -35.25
CA PHE A 311 -3.71 -35.99 -35.21
C PHE A 311 -2.90 -36.09 -33.93
N SER A 312 -2.44 -34.95 -33.38
CA SER A 312 -1.68 -34.96 -32.12
C SER A 312 -2.56 -35.02 -30.87
N ALA A 313 -3.85 -34.65 -30.99
CA ALA A 313 -4.80 -34.46 -29.89
C ALA A 313 -4.31 -33.47 -28.82
N LEU A 314 -3.36 -32.59 -29.15
CA LEU A 314 -2.85 -31.56 -28.24
C LEU A 314 -3.81 -30.37 -28.22
N PRO A 315 -4.37 -29.99 -27.07
CA PRO A 315 -5.16 -28.76 -26.95
C PRO A 315 -4.22 -27.55 -26.95
N VAL A 316 -4.38 -26.66 -27.92
CA VAL A 316 -3.41 -25.58 -28.19
C VAL A 316 -4.07 -24.23 -28.28
N VAL A 317 -3.37 -23.20 -27.81
CA VAL A 317 -3.76 -21.81 -27.99
C VAL A 317 -2.54 -20.89 -28.08
N PRO A 318 -2.57 -19.83 -28.89
CA PRO A 318 -1.56 -18.79 -28.88
C PRO A 318 -1.53 -18.09 -27.52
N ALA A 319 -0.33 -17.83 -27.03
CA ALA A 319 -0.09 -17.18 -25.75
C ALA A 319 1.19 -16.37 -25.79
N TRP A 320 1.46 -15.65 -24.70
CA TRP A 320 2.65 -14.81 -24.58
C TRP A 320 3.45 -15.13 -23.34
N SER A 321 4.75 -15.28 -23.52
CA SER A 321 5.70 -15.21 -22.41
C SER A 321 6.09 -13.76 -22.21
N CYS A 322 5.38 -13.05 -21.33
CA CYS A 322 5.61 -11.64 -21.08
C CYS A 322 6.50 -11.44 -19.86
N GLY A 323 7.40 -10.47 -19.97
CA GLY A 323 8.34 -10.15 -18.92
C GLY A 323 8.81 -8.72 -18.95
N HIS A 324 9.64 -8.38 -17.97
CA HIS A 324 10.27 -7.08 -17.88
C HIS A 324 11.68 -7.18 -17.32
N VAL A 325 12.49 -6.17 -17.62
CA VAL A 325 13.79 -5.94 -16.98
C VAL A 325 13.87 -4.50 -16.50
N VAL A 326 14.40 -4.28 -15.30
CA VAL A 326 14.66 -2.95 -14.73
C VAL A 326 16.15 -2.63 -14.78
N SER A 327 16.49 -1.51 -15.43
CA SER A 327 17.87 -1.01 -15.44
C SER A 327 18.34 -0.59 -14.05
N ASN A 328 19.59 -0.90 -13.69
CA ASN A 328 20.22 -0.57 -12.40
C ASN A 328 19.44 -1.04 -11.15
N ALA A 329 18.72 -2.16 -11.25
CA ALA A 329 17.91 -2.72 -10.17
C ALA A 329 18.69 -2.94 -8.86
N SER A 330 19.98 -3.33 -8.93
CA SER A 330 20.83 -3.53 -7.75
C SER A 330 20.99 -2.28 -6.89
N GLU A 331 20.99 -1.09 -7.49
CA GLU A 331 21.06 0.18 -6.76
C GLU A 331 19.78 0.43 -5.95
N LEU A 332 18.61 0.14 -6.53
CA LEU A 332 17.31 0.28 -5.86
C LEU A 332 17.17 -0.68 -4.68
N VAL A 333 17.61 -1.94 -4.87
CA VAL A 333 17.63 -2.94 -3.78
C VAL A 333 18.52 -2.49 -2.63
N ALA A 334 19.74 -2.04 -2.92
CA ALA A 334 20.66 -1.53 -1.90
C ALA A 334 20.09 -0.29 -1.19
N PHE A 335 19.50 0.63 -1.95
CA PHE A 335 18.87 1.84 -1.43
C PHE A 335 17.73 1.51 -0.45
N GLN A 336 16.82 0.61 -0.81
CA GLN A 336 15.73 0.19 0.08
C GLN A 336 16.23 -0.56 1.31
N ALA A 337 17.25 -1.40 1.18
CA ALA A 337 17.85 -2.10 2.31
C ALA A 337 18.43 -1.11 3.33
N ILE A 338 19.22 -0.13 2.87
CA ILE A 338 19.81 0.92 3.72
C ILE A 338 18.71 1.73 4.39
N LEU A 339 17.70 2.19 3.63
CA LEU A 339 16.61 2.99 4.17
C LEU A 339 15.70 2.22 5.13
N SER A 340 15.52 0.92 4.93
CA SER A 340 14.79 0.05 5.86
C SER A 340 15.53 -0.05 7.20
N VAL A 341 16.86 -0.24 7.18
CA VAL A 341 17.70 -0.25 8.38
C VAL A 341 17.69 1.11 9.08
N LEU A 342 17.80 2.21 8.33
CA LEU A 342 17.73 3.56 8.89
C LEU A 342 16.35 3.87 9.49
N SER A 343 15.27 3.42 8.84
CA SER A 343 13.90 3.56 9.35
C SER A 343 13.75 2.86 10.70
N LEU A 344 14.23 1.61 10.81
CA LEU A 344 14.23 0.86 12.07
C LEU A 344 15.08 1.55 13.15
N TRP A 345 16.25 2.09 12.78
CA TRP A 345 17.12 2.82 13.68
C TRP A 345 16.45 4.08 14.25
N PHE A 346 15.84 4.89 13.38
CA PHE A 346 15.13 6.10 13.81
C PHE A 346 13.85 5.81 14.59
N PHE A 347 13.23 4.66 14.36
CA PHE A 347 12.05 4.21 15.10
C PHE A 347 12.38 3.56 16.46
N ALA A 348 13.62 3.10 16.67
CA ALA A 348 14.01 2.36 17.87
C ALA A 348 13.77 3.12 19.19
N GLY A 349 13.95 4.45 19.19
CA GLY A 349 13.67 5.30 20.36
C GLY A 349 12.19 5.29 20.76
N ASP A 350 11.29 5.34 19.77
CA ASP A 350 9.84 5.26 19.98
C ASP A 350 9.41 3.89 20.50
N VAL A 351 9.98 2.81 19.97
CA VAL A 351 9.74 1.44 20.47
C VAL A 351 10.16 1.31 21.92
N TYR A 352 11.38 1.74 22.25
CA TYR A 352 11.91 1.63 23.61
C TYR A 352 11.04 2.37 24.63
N ILE A 353 10.69 3.61 24.31
CA ILE A 353 9.84 4.45 25.16
C ILE A 353 8.47 3.80 25.36
N THR A 354 7.89 3.21 24.31
CA THR A 354 6.58 2.56 24.39
C THR A 354 6.61 1.30 25.25
N ILE A 355 7.67 0.49 25.17
CA ILE A 355 7.89 -0.68 26.04
C ILE A 355 7.99 -0.24 27.51
N GLU A 356 8.73 0.83 27.82
CA GLU A 356 8.82 1.38 29.19
C GLU A 356 7.49 1.98 29.69
N GLY A 357 6.67 2.52 28.78
CA GLY A 357 5.30 2.94 29.05
C GLY A 357 4.39 1.78 29.43
N LEU A 358 4.41 0.70 28.64
CA LEU A 358 3.71 -0.57 28.89
C LEU A 358 4.12 -1.20 30.22
N ARG A 359 5.43 -1.25 30.52
CA ARG A 359 5.93 -1.71 31.81
C ARG A 359 5.38 -0.87 32.97
N GLY A 360 5.16 0.41 32.75
CA GLY A 360 4.47 1.31 33.68
C GLY A 360 3.02 0.94 33.94
N LEU A 361 2.27 0.61 32.88
CA LEU A 361 0.88 0.17 32.97
C LEU A 361 0.76 -1.10 33.83
N PHE A 362 1.60 -2.11 33.57
CA PHE A 362 1.60 -3.36 34.35
C PHE A 362 2.03 -3.17 35.82
N THR A 363 2.78 -2.12 36.12
CA THR A 363 3.26 -1.81 37.49
C THR A 363 2.42 -0.75 38.21
N GLY A 364 1.27 -0.35 37.65
CA GLY A 364 0.34 0.63 38.27
C GLY A 364 0.84 2.09 38.27
N LYS A 365 1.99 2.37 37.64
CA LYS A 365 2.61 3.70 37.60
C LYS A 365 1.94 4.60 36.54
N PRO A 366 1.96 5.94 36.69
CA PRO A 366 1.41 6.85 35.69
C PRO A 366 1.99 6.59 34.31
N ILE A 367 1.08 6.48 33.35
CA ILE A 367 1.28 6.01 31.98
C ILE A 367 1.62 7.23 31.12
N LEU A 368 2.69 7.16 30.33
CA LEU A 368 2.87 8.12 29.26
C LEU A 368 1.98 7.70 28.07
N LYS A 369 1.15 8.62 27.61
CA LYS A 369 0.36 8.48 26.38
C LYS A 369 1.31 8.64 25.18
N TYR A 370 1.32 7.68 24.25
CA TYR A 370 2.16 7.74 23.05
C TYR A 370 1.35 7.44 21.79
N ALA A 371 1.19 8.46 20.95
CA ALA A 371 0.65 8.35 19.60
C ALA A 371 1.77 8.69 18.61
N VAL A 372 2.48 7.66 18.13
CA VAL A 372 3.68 7.86 17.27
C VAL A 372 3.32 8.54 15.95
N LEU A 373 2.17 8.21 15.33
CA LEU A 373 1.71 8.90 14.11
C LEU A 373 1.54 10.40 14.31
N SER A 374 0.92 10.83 15.41
CA SER A 374 0.74 12.26 15.72
C SER A 374 2.07 12.97 15.95
N GLY A 375 3.11 12.23 16.34
CA GLY A 375 4.47 12.73 16.49
C GLY A 375 5.33 12.68 15.22
N LEU A 376 4.83 12.12 14.10
CA LEU A 376 5.60 12.04 12.84
C LEU A 376 5.95 13.42 12.27
N GLU A 377 5.11 14.43 12.50
CA GLU A 377 5.37 15.83 12.13
C GLU A 377 6.73 16.32 12.67
N ARG A 378 7.15 15.83 13.83
CA ARG A 378 8.44 16.16 14.47
C ARG A 378 9.54 15.16 14.15
N ARG A 379 9.19 13.95 13.68
CA ARG A 379 10.10 12.88 13.29
C ARG A 379 10.40 12.92 11.78
N LYS A 380 10.84 14.09 11.28
CA LYS A 380 11.05 14.35 9.84
C LYS A 380 12.04 13.38 9.17
N LEU A 381 13.13 13.02 9.85
CA LEU A 381 14.11 12.05 9.31
C LEU A 381 13.50 10.65 9.15
N LEU A 382 12.80 10.15 10.16
CA LEU A 382 12.07 8.88 10.07
C LEU A 382 11.05 8.93 8.92
N LEU A 383 10.27 10.01 8.85
CA LEU A 383 9.25 10.20 7.81
C LEU A 383 9.87 10.24 6.41
N ALA A 384 11.00 10.94 6.23
CA ALA A 384 11.75 10.96 4.98
C ALA A 384 12.27 9.58 4.58
N CYS A 385 12.78 8.80 5.54
CA CYS A 385 13.22 7.42 5.27
C CYS A 385 12.04 6.52 4.86
N ILE A 386 10.88 6.63 5.51
CA ILE A 386 9.67 5.85 5.13
C ILE A 386 9.23 6.18 3.71
N VAL A 387 9.16 7.47 3.37
CA VAL A 387 8.77 7.93 2.02
C VAL A 387 9.78 7.44 0.99
N ALA A 388 11.08 7.65 1.22
CA ALA A 388 12.11 7.22 0.31
C ALA A 388 12.15 5.69 0.13
N ASN A 389 11.87 4.92 1.19
CA ASN A 389 11.81 3.46 1.11
C ASN A 389 10.58 2.96 0.32
N SER A 390 9.49 3.73 0.33
CA SER A 390 8.24 3.42 -0.38
C SER A 390 8.25 3.90 -1.83
N MET A 391 9.20 4.78 -2.22
CA MET A 391 9.31 5.34 -3.57
C MET A 391 9.37 4.28 -4.68
N PRO A 392 10.13 3.16 -4.56
CA PRO A 392 10.12 2.13 -5.58
C PRO A 392 8.77 1.41 -5.76
N GLY A 393 7.80 1.63 -4.87
CA GLY A 393 6.41 1.22 -5.08
C GLY A 393 5.82 1.76 -6.39
N LEU A 394 6.22 2.96 -6.83
CA LEU A 394 5.81 3.51 -8.13
C LEU A 394 6.25 2.62 -9.30
N LEU A 395 7.48 2.08 -9.20
CA LEU A 395 8.00 1.14 -10.18
C LEU A 395 7.25 -0.18 -10.10
N TYR A 396 7.11 -0.77 -8.91
CA TYR A 396 6.44 -2.07 -8.75
C TYR A 396 5.00 -2.06 -9.26
N MET A 397 4.27 -0.97 -9.01
CA MET A 397 2.90 -0.82 -9.52
C MET A 397 2.87 -0.72 -11.04
N ASP A 398 3.83 0.01 -11.62
CA ASP A 398 3.94 0.18 -13.07
C ASP A 398 4.31 -1.12 -13.80
N VAL A 399 5.10 -1.99 -13.17
CA VAL A 399 5.44 -3.29 -13.74
C VAL A 399 4.35 -4.35 -13.48
N SER A 400 3.76 -4.35 -12.28
CA SER A 400 2.76 -5.37 -11.91
C SER A 400 1.52 -5.34 -12.82
N ARG A 401 1.18 -4.19 -13.41
CA ARG A 401 0.08 -4.05 -14.38
C ARG A 401 0.24 -4.93 -15.63
N MET A 402 1.46 -5.37 -15.99
CA MET A 402 1.69 -6.25 -17.16
C MET A 402 1.22 -7.70 -16.94
N TYR A 403 0.90 -8.08 -15.70
CA TYR A 403 0.72 -9.47 -15.30
C TYR A 403 -0.74 -9.85 -15.00
N PHE A 404 -1.71 -9.16 -15.60
CA PHE A 404 -3.14 -9.37 -15.37
C PHE A 404 -3.57 -10.84 -15.51
N HIS A 405 -3.22 -11.46 -16.63
CA HIS A 405 -3.57 -12.86 -16.93
C HIS A 405 -2.62 -13.90 -16.30
N SER A 406 -1.85 -13.53 -15.27
CA SER A 406 -0.97 -14.44 -14.54
C SER A 406 -1.53 -14.84 -13.19
N VAL A 407 -1.17 -16.02 -12.70
CA VAL A 407 -1.71 -16.62 -11.46
C VAL A 407 -1.52 -15.73 -10.23
N ASN A 408 -0.38 -15.04 -10.12
CA ASN A 408 -0.06 -14.17 -8.99
C ASN A 408 -0.20 -12.66 -9.30
N GLY A 409 -0.68 -12.31 -10.49
CA GLY A 409 -0.72 -10.93 -10.98
C GLY A 409 -1.46 -9.97 -10.05
N PHE A 410 -2.71 -10.30 -9.73
CA PHE A 410 -3.56 -9.45 -8.88
C PHE A 410 -2.94 -9.20 -7.50
N LYS A 411 -2.35 -10.23 -6.89
CA LYS A 411 -1.68 -10.12 -5.58
C LYS A 411 -0.53 -9.12 -5.66
N LEU A 412 0.30 -9.19 -6.70
CA LEU A 412 1.42 -8.27 -6.89
C LEU A 412 0.93 -6.84 -7.15
N TYR A 413 -0.12 -6.68 -7.95
CA TYR A 413 -0.72 -5.39 -8.23
C TYR A 413 -1.29 -4.72 -6.97
N ALA A 414 -2.06 -5.47 -6.17
CA ALA A 414 -2.63 -4.97 -4.92
C ALA A 414 -1.54 -4.59 -3.90
N LEU A 415 -0.52 -5.43 -3.71
CA LEU A 415 0.59 -5.14 -2.82
C LEU A 415 1.38 -3.90 -3.26
N SER A 416 1.64 -3.77 -4.56
CA SER A 416 2.32 -2.62 -5.13
C SER A 416 1.49 -1.34 -5.00
N SER A 417 0.17 -1.42 -5.22
CA SER A 417 -0.78 -0.33 -5.02
C SER A 417 -0.76 0.20 -3.59
N ILE A 418 -0.73 -0.70 -2.59
CA ILE A 418 -0.62 -0.30 -1.18
C ILE A 418 0.71 0.40 -0.88
N MET A 419 1.82 -0.03 -1.51
CA MET A 419 3.10 0.67 -1.37
C MET A 419 3.07 2.09 -1.96
N VAL A 420 2.43 2.28 -3.12
CA VAL A 420 2.21 3.62 -3.69
C VAL A 420 1.31 4.46 -2.79
N ALA A 421 0.23 3.88 -2.26
CA ALA A 421 -0.65 4.58 -1.32
C ALA A 421 0.10 5.03 -0.05
N ASN A 422 1.02 4.21 0.47
CA ASN A 422 1.92 4.59 1.57
C ASN A 422 2.87 5.72 1.16
N PHE A 423 3.53 5.61 0.00
CA PHE A 423 4.42 6.65 -0.52
C PHE A 423 3.70 8.01 -0.60
N VAL A 424 2.50 8.03 -1.15
CA VAL A 424 1.66 9.23 -1.28
C VAL A 424 1.23 9.74 0.09
N ALA A 425 0.64 8.92 0.95
CA ALA A 425 0.09 9.36 2.24
C ALA A 425 1.18 9.91 3.19
N PHE A 426 2.30 9.20 3.33
CA PHE A 426 3.43 9.67 4.12
C PHE A 426 4.17 10.83 3.45
N GLY A 427 4.22 10.85 2.10
CA GLY A 427 4.81 11.93 1.32
C GLY A 427 4.05 13.25 1.49
N SER A 428 2.72 13.21 1.45
CA SER A 428 1.87 14.36 1.74
C SER A 428 2.05 14.86 3.16
N LEU A 429 2.16 13.96 4.15
CA LEU A 429 2.46 14.34 5.53
C LEU A 429 3.83 15.01 5.66
N LEU A 430 4.85 14.49 4.95
CA LEU A 430 6.20 15.09 4.93
C LEU A 430 6.15 16.49 4.34
N ALA A 431 5.50 16.66 3.20
CA ALA A 431 5.31 17.95 2.54
C ALA A 431 4.61 18.95 3.47
N LEU A 432 3.51 18.57 4.11
CA LEU A 432 2.81 19.40 5.09
C LEU A 432 3.73 19.79 6.26
N SER A 433 4.53 18.86 6.78
CA SER A 433 5.45 19.11 7.90
C SER A 433 6.60 20.06 7.53
N VAL A 434 7.03 20.07 6.26
CA VAL A 434 8.06 20.97 5.73
C VAL A 434 7.47 22.35 5.45
N VAL A 435 6.27 22.42 4.86
CA VAL A 435 5.54 23.67 4.65
C VAL A 435 5.32 24.40 5.98
N ASP A 436 4.81 23.71 6.99
CA ASP A 436 4.61 24.31 8.32
C ASP A 436 5.94 24.76 8.97
N MET A 437 7.02 23.99 8.80
CA MET A 437 8.35 24.40 9.26
C MET A 437 8.81 25.70 8.59
N LEU A 438 8.63 25.83 7.27
CA LEU A 438 8.99 27.03 6.51
C LEU A 438 8.11 28.23 6.88
N VAL A 439 6.79 28.05 7.03
CA VAL A 439 5.89 29.12 7.45
C VAL A 439 6.27 29.62 8.84
N SER A 440 6.62 28.72 9.75
CA SER A 440 7.08 29.06 11.11
C SER A 440 8.35 29.93 11.13
N TYR A 441 9.20 29.88 10.10
CA TYR A 441 10.34 30.79 9.95
C TYR A 441 9.94 32.21 9.58
N VAL A 442 8.87 32.35 8.80
CA VAL A 442 8.42 33.65 8.27
C VAL A 442 7.46 34.33 9.23
N LYS A 443 6.53 33.58 9.82
CA LYS A 443 5.47 34.12 10.66
C LYS A 443 5.02 33.12 11.73
N THR A 444 4.95 33.59 12.97
CA THR A 444 4.40 32.83 14.10
C THR A 444 2.98 33.30 14.35
N PHE A 445 2.01 32.42 14.14
CA PHE A 445 0.63 32.65 14.53
C PHE A 445 0.37 32.03 15.90
N SER A 446 -0.50 32.67 16.69
CA SER A 446 -0.93 32.18 18.00
C SER A 446 -2.09 31.17 17.93
N ILE A 447 -2.58 30.91 16.71
CA ILE A 447 -3.70 30.03 16.41
C ILE A 447 -3.32 29.17 15.20
N CYS A 448 -3.51 27.86 15.29
CA CYS A 448 -3.21 26.91 14.22
C CYS A 448 -4.42 26.03 13.90
N VAL A 449 -4.49 25.51 12.68
CA VAL A 449 -5.49 24.50 12.30
C VAL A 449 -5.02 23.14 12.76
N GLY A 450 -5.89 22.45 13.49
CA GLY A 450 -5.65 21.12 14.00
C GLY A 450 -6.12 20.04 13.04
N TYR A 451 -5.32 19.01 12.82
CA TYR A 451 -5.74 17.83 12.07
C TYR A 451 -5.33 16.53 12.78
N SER A 452 -5.93 15.41 12.39
CA SER A 452 -5.58 14.09 12.92
C SER A 452 -4.70 13.35 11.92
N ALA A 453 -3.38 13.34 12.14
CA ALA A 453 -2.43 12.61 11.30
C ALA A 453 -2.76 11.12 11.13
N PRO A 454 -3.21 10.39 12.16
CA PRO A 454 -3.58 8.99 11.98
C PRO A 454 -4.82 8.77 11.13
N VAL A 455 -5.85 9.60 11.30
CA VAL A 455 -7.04 9.54 10.44
C VAL A 455 -6.65 9.86 9.01
N PHE A 456 -5.85 10.90 8.79
CA PHE A 456 -5.37 11.29 7.46
C PHE A 456 -4.66 10.13 6.75
N ILE A 457 -3.64 9.54 7.39
CA ILE A 457 -2.85 8.44 6.81
C ILE A 457 -3.73 7.22 6.52
N VAL A 458 -4.48 6.74 7.52
CA VAL A 458 -5.28 5.51 7.38
C VAL A 458 -6.38 5.70 6.34
N MET A 459 -7.11 6.82 6.36
CA MET A 459 -8.16 7.09 5.37
C MET A 459 -7.58 7.21 3.96
N SER A 460 -6.44 7.88 3.79
CA SER A 460 -5.79 8.01 2.48
C SER A 460 -5.39 6.64 1.92
N ILE A 461 -4.75 5.79 2.74
CA ILE A 461 -4.34 4.45 2.31
C ILE A 461 -5.55 3.58 2.00
N VAL A 462 -6.56 3.54 2.87
CA VAL A 462 -7.75 2.71 2.68
C VAL A 462 -8.55 3.16 1.46
N TRP A 463 -8.71 4.46 1.25
CA TRP A 463 -9.42 4.99 0.09
C TRP A 463 -8.70 4.62 -1.21
N MET A 464 -7.39 4.89 -1.32
CA MET A 464 -6.61 4.53 -2.50
C MET A 464 -6.59 3.03 -2.73
N ALA A 465 -6.41 2.22 -1.68
CA ALA A 465 -6.44 0.76 -1.78
C ALA A 465 -7.81 0.27 -2.27
N ALA A 466 -8.92 0.80 -1.75
CA ALA A 466 -10.27 0.45 -2.21
C ALA A 466 -10.52 0.84 -3.68
N ALA A 467 -9.98 1.98 -4.11
CA ALA A 467 -10.12 2.45 -5.49
C ALA A 467 -9.25 1.66 -6.50
N TRP A 468 -8.10 1.14 -6.06
CA TRP A 468 -7.11 0.52 -6.95
C TRP A 468 -7.06 -1.00 -6.88
N CYS A 469 -7.33 -1.61 -5.73
CA CYS A 469 -7.22 -3.06 -5.53
C CYS A 469 -8.51 -3.78 -5.95
N ASN A 470 -8.88 -3.66 -7.23
CA ASN A 470 -9.98 -4.38 -7.85
C ASN A 470 -9.58 -4.82 -9.27
N ASP A 471 -10.27 -5.84 -9.79
CA ASP A 471 -9.93 -6.43 -11.09
C ASP A 471 -10.18 -5.46 -12.24
N ASP A 472 -11.23 -4.62 -12.17
CA ASP A 472 -11.56 -3.65 -13.22
C ASP A 472 -10.42 -2.63 -13.44
N ASN A 473 -9.91 -2.04 -12.36
CA ASN A 473 -8.78 -1.11 -12.42
C ASN A 473 -7.49 -1.82 -12.84
N PHE A 474 -7.30 -3.07 -12.39
CA PHE A 474 -6.14 -3.86 -12.81
C PHE A 474 -6.17 -4.16 -14.32
N LEU A 475 -7.34 -4.47 -14.88
CA LEU A 475 -7.54 -4.69 -16.31
C LEU A 475 -7.36 -3.40 -17.11
N ASP A 476 -7.93 -2.28 -16.66
CA ASP A 476 -7.73 -0.97 -17.28
C ASP A 476 -6.25 -0.56 -17.27
N ALA A 477 -5.54 -0.80 -16.17
CA ALA A 477 -4.11 -0.54 -16.05
C ALA A 477 -3.27 -1.42 -17.00
N TYR A 478 -3.65 -2.69 -17.16
CA TYR A 478 -3.05 -3.61 -18.12
C TYR A 478 -3.26 -3.13 -19.56
N ASN A 479 -4.50 -2.81 -19.94
CA ASN A 479 -4.82 -2.33 -21.28
C ASN A 479 -4.05 -1.06 -21.61
N LYS A 480 -4.03 -0.07 -20.71
CA LYS A 480 -3.27 1.19 -20.87
C LYS A 480 -1.75 0.99 -21.03
N PHE A 481 -1.20 -0.11 -20.55
CA PHE A 481 0.21 -0.44 -20.81
C PHE A 481 0.42 -0.78 -22.29
N TYR A 482 -0.46 -1.61 -22.86
CA TYR A 482 -0.40 -2.10 -24.23
C TYR A 482 -1.05 -1.16 -25.27
N THR A 483 -1.76 -0.10 -24.86
CA THR A 483 -2.22 0.97 -25.76
C THR A 483 -1.12 1.99 -26.10
N ALA A 484 0.16 1.66 -25.88
CA ALA A 484 1.26 2.56 -26.21
C ALA A 484 1.31 2.88 -27.72
N PRO A 485 1.81 4.06 -28.13
CA PRO A 485 1.89 4.41 -29.54
C PRO A 485 2.66 3.36 -30.34
N SER A 486 2.18 2.98 -31.52
CA SER A 486 2.78 1.96 -32.37
C SER A 486 3.34 2.53 -33.68
N VAL A 487 4.40 1.90 -34.22
CA VAL A 487 5.01 2.21 -35.52
C VAL A 487 4.12 1.72 -36.65
N ILE A 488 3.68 0.47 -36.56
CA ILE A 488 2.62 -0.11 -37.40
C ILE A 488 1.50 -0.65 -36.50
N GLY A 489 0.31 -0.81 -37.06
CA GLY A 489 -0.85 -1.33 -36.34
C GLY A 489 -1.74 -2.10 -37.28
N PHE A 490 -2.78 -2.72 -36.72
CA PHE A 490 -3.77 -3.45 -37.49
C PHE A 490 -5.04 -2.64 -37.64
N TRP A 491 -5.63 -2.70 -38.83
CA TRP A 491 -6.89 -2.05 -39.13
C TRP A 491 -8.05 -3.00 -38.79
N VAL A 492 -8.67 -2.78 -37.63
CA VAL A 492 -9.76 -3.62 -37.11
C VAL A 492 -10.91 -2.70 -36.71
N HIS A 493 -12.15 -3.04 -37.08
CA HIS A 493 -13.34 -2.25 -36.76
C HIS A 493 -13.20 -0.74 -37.09
N ASP A 494 -12.69 -0.44 -38.29
CA ASP A 494 -12.48 0.92 -38.80
C ASP A 494 -11.54 1.81 -37.95
N ALA A 495 -10.65 1.19 -37.17
CA ALA A 495 -9.63 1.87 -36.38
C ALA A 495 -8.29 1.12 -36.41
N TYR A 496 -7.20 1.86 -36.16
CA TYR A 496 -5.87 1.27 -35.98
C TYR A 496 -5.63 0.93 -34.51
N TYR A 497 -5.23 -0.31 -34.25
CA TYR A 497 -4.84 -0.78 -32.92
C TYR A 497 -3.40 -1.29 -32.92
N ALA A 498 -2.70 -1.12 -31.79
CA ALA A 498 -1.35 -1.63 -31.62
C ALA A 498 -1.35 -3.16 -31.46
N SER A 499 -0.34 -3.82 -32.03
CA SER A 499 -0.17 -5.28 -31.99
C SER A 499 1.30 -5.70 -31.76
N GLY A 500 2.08 -4.86 -31.06
CA GLY A 500 3.43 -5.20 -30.61
C GLY A 500 4.60 -4.44 -31.21
N SER A 501 4.40 -3.72 -32.32
CA SER A 501 5.40 -2.79 -32.88
C SER A 501 5.32 -1.41 -32.22
N TYR A 502 5.74 -1.30 -30.97
CA TYR A 502 5.64 -0.03 -30.22
C TYR A 502 6.71 0.99 -30.60
N ALA A 503 6.35 2.26 -30.53
CA ALA A 503 7.25 3.38 -30.75
C ALA A 503 8.22 3.55 -29.56
N PRO A 504 9.43 4.07 -29.78
CA PRO A 504 10.48 4.20 -28.75
C PRO A 504 10.13 5.19 -27.63
N GLY A 505 9.06 5.98 -27.79
CA GLY A 505 8.56 6.88 -26.74
C GLY A 505 8.01 6.13 -25.51
N GLY A 506 7.61 4.87 -25.68
CA GLY A 506 7.10 4.05 -24.59
C GLY A 506 5.69 4.41 -24.11
N THR A 507 5.33 3.89 -22.94
CA THR A 507 4.05 4.16 -22.29
C THR A 507 4.22 5.12 -21.11
N LEU A 508 3.13 5.81 -20.74
CA LEU A 508 3.13 6.66 -19.56
C LEU A 508 3.14 5.80 -18.28
N PRO A 509 3.86 6.23 -17.22
CA PRO A 509 3.80 5.55 -15.93
C PRO A 509 2.40 5.52 -15.34
N ILE A 510 2.04 4.43 -14.67
CA ILE A 510 0.69 4.25 -14.08
C ILE A 510 0.28 5.39 -13.13
N ALA A 511 1.24 5.97 -12.40
CA ALA A 511 1.00 7.07 -11.49
C ALA A 511 0.37 8.29 -12.18
N ASN A 512 0.67 8.53 -13.46
CA ASN A 512 0.09 9.63 -14.21
C ASN A 512 -1.42 9.45 -14.41
N TYR A 513 -1.85 8.22 -14.72
CA TYR A 513 -3.28 7.89 -14.89
C TYR A 513 -4.05 7.95 -13.56
N LEU A 514 -3.38 7.72 -12.44
CA LEU A 514 -3.99 7.71 -11.11
C LEU A 514 -3.98 9.08 -10.41
N THR A 515 -3.43 10.12 -11.03
CA THR A 515 -3.24 11.45 -10.42
C THR A 515 -4.54 12.01 -9.83
N GLU A 516 -5.66 11.92 -10.54
CA GLU A 516 -6.96 12.42 -10.08
C GLU A 516 -7.45 11.65 -8.84
N SER A 517 -7.33 10.32 -8.87
CA SER A 517 -7.66 9.45 -7.74
C SER A 517 -6.79 9.75 -6.51
N ILE A 518 -5.49 10.02 -6.73
CA ILE A 518 -4.55 10.41 -5.67
C ILE A 518 -4.98 11.75 -5.04
N LEU A 519 -5.21 12.78 -5.86
CA LEU A 519 -5.54 14.12 -5.37
C LEU A 519 -6.88 14.15 -4.61
N THR A 520 -7.88 13.43 -5.12
CA THR A 520 -9.20 13.32 -4.47
C THR A 520 -9.09 12.57 -3.14
N ALA A 521 -8.43 11.41 -3.11
CA ALA A 521 -8.28 10.62 -1.88
C ALA A 521 -7.51 11.40 -0.79
N VAL A 522 -6.39 12.02 -1.14
CA VAL A 522 -5.57 12.81 -0.19
C VAL A 522 -6.33 14.06 0.27
N GLY A 523 -6.93 14.81 -0.66
CA GLY A 523 -7.65 16.05 -0.35
C GLY A 523 -8.86 15.81 0.55
N CYS A 524 -9.70 14.83 0.21
CA CYS A 524 -10.87 14.47 1.02
C CYS A 524 -10.45 13.91 2.38
N SER A 525 -9.46 13.02 2.43
CA SER A 525 -8.94 12.48 3.70
C SER A 525 -8.39 13.57 4.61
N PHE A 526 -7.71 14.57 4.03
CA PHE A 526 -7.19 15.70 4.78
C PHE A 526 -8.32 16.54 5.36
N GLY A 527 -9.32 16.89 4.55
CA GLY A 527 -10.52 17.62 4.98
C GLY A 527 -11.28 16.91 6.10
N VAL A 528 -11.49 15.59 5.97
CA VAL A 528 -12.11 14.76 7.01
C VAL A 528 -11.28 14.75 8.29
N SER A 529 -9.96 14.65 8.19
CA SER A 529 -9.08 14.68 9.37
C SER A 529 -9.14 16.00 10.13
N ILE A 530 -9.30 17.13 9.43
CA ILE A 530 -9.50 18.46 10.03
C ILE A 530 -10.88 18.52 10.67
N ALA A 531 -11.92 18.06 9.98
CA ALA A 531 -13.30 18.08 10.48
C ALA A 531 -13.45 17.27 11.77
N ILE A 532 -12.89 16.06 11.82
CA ILE A 532 -12.90 15.21 13.01
C ILE A 532 -12.10 15.85 14.14
N SER A 533 -10.91 16.39 13.86
CA SER A 533 -10.10 17.06 14.89
C SER A 533 -10.80 18.30 15.46
N SER A 534 -11.45 19.09 14.62
CA SER A 534 -12.17 20.30 15.01
C SER A 534 -13.46 19.98 15.77
N LEU A 535 -14.23 18.98 15.32
CA LEU A 535 -15.45 18.54 15.99
C LEU A 535 -15.14 17.96 17.38
N HIS A 536 -14.11 17.13 17.50
CA HIS A 536 -13.66 16.58 18.77
C HIS A 536 -13.27 17.70 19.76
N ARG A 537 -12.58 18.75 19.29
CA ARG A 537 -12.26 19.93 20.12
C ARG A 537 -13.49 20.73 20.49
N TRP A 538 -14.42 20.93 19.56
CA TRP A 538 -15.65 21.66 19.85
C TRP A 538 -16.51 20.94 20.90
N LEU A 539 -16.63 19.62 20.81
CA LEU A 539 -17.39 18.81 21.76
C LEU A 539 -16.80 18.85 23.18
N LEU A 540 -15.48 18.71 23.32
CA LEU A 540 -14.83 18.62 24.63
C LEU A 540 -14.43 19.98 25.23
N HIS A 541 -14.06 20.94 24.38
CA HIS A 541 -13.38 22.17 24.80
C HIS A 541 -14.04 23.44 24.28
N LYS A 542 -15.09 23.35 23.46
CA LYS A 542 -15.84 24.50 22.88
C LYS A 542 -14.97 25.47 22.05
N HIS A 543 -13.84 24.99 21.53
CA HIS A 543 -12.95 25.73 20.62
C HIS A 543 -12.77 24.97 19.31
N TRP A 544 -12.66 25.71 18.20
CA TRP A 544 -12.47 25.15 16.85
C TRP A 544 -11.00 24.99 16.47
N PHE A 545 -10.13 25.89 16.93
CA PHE A 545 -8.71 25.97 16.54
C PHE A 545 -7.78 25.67 17.71
N VAL A 546 -6.53 25.33 17.40
CA VAL A 546 -5.47 25.07 18.40
C VAL A 546 -4.90 26.41 18.86
N SER A 547 -4.91 26.69 20.16
CA SER A 547 -4.24 27.89 20.69
C SER A 547 -2.82 27.56 21.15
N THR A 548 -1.82 28.18 20.52
CA THR A 548 -0.39 28.02 20.87
C THR A 548 0.12 29.12 21.80
N ALA A 549 -0.75 30.03 22.26
CA ALA A 549 -0.37 31.19 23.07
C ALA A 549 0.37 30.83 24.37
N TRP A 550 -0.07 29.76 25.07
CA TRP A 550 0.58 29.29 26.30
C TRP A 550 1.99 28.74 26.05
N ALA A 551 2.29 28.33 24.82
CA ALA A 551 3.59 27.78 24.52
C ALA A 551 4.68 28.85 24.43
N GLN A 552 4.29 30.13 24.31
CA GLN A 552 5.20 31.26 24.41
C GLN A 552 5.62 31.56 25.86
N SER A 553 4.80 31.19 26.85
CA SER A 553 5.13 31.38 28.27
C SER A 553 5.98 30.25 28.85
N ASN A 554 6.20 29.17 28.10
CA ASN A 554 6.97 28.01 28.54
C ASN A 554 8.41 28.06 28.04
N SER A 555 9.37 27.98 28.97
CA SER A 555 10.80 28.20 28.71
C SER A 555 11.42 27.17 27.74
N LEU A 556 10.89 25.93 27.74
CA LEU A 556 11.28 24.87 26.84
C LEU A 556 10.64 25.04 25.45
N LEU A 557 9.33 25.26 25.40
CA LEU A 557 8.58 25.34 24.15
C LEU A 557 8.97 26.53 23.28
N GLN A 558 9.31 27.67 23.90
CA GLN A 558 9.84 28.84 23.20
C GLN A 558 11.11 28.52 22.40
N LYS A 559 11.92 27.56 22.88
CA LYS A 559 13.15 27.13 22.20
C LYS A 559 12.91 26.05 21.14
N LEU A 560 11.84 25.27 21.26
CA LEU A 560 11.58 24.10 20.41
C LEU A 560 10.93 24.41 19.05
N ARG A 561 10.77 25.69 18.67
CA ARG A 561 10.15 26.18 17.41
C ARG A 561 8.89 25.41 17.03
N LEU A 562 7.78 25.88 17.58
CA LEU A 562 6.47 25.26 17.43
C LEU A 562 5.85 25.51 16.05
N PRO A 563 4.95 24.61 15.62
CA PRO A 563 4.27 24.76 14.35
C PRO A 563 3.31 25.94 14.45
N SER A 564 3.17 26.70 13.35
CA SER A 564 2.43 27.97 13.35
C SER A 564 1.23 27.97 12.43
N PHE A 565 1.11 27.03 11.50
CA PHE A 565 0.04 27.03 10.50
C PHE A 565 -0.91 25.84 10.69
N ILE A 566 -0.39 24.62 10.58
CA ILE A 566 -1.16 23.37 10.62
C ILE A 566 -0.40 22.38 11.49
N THR A 567 -1.09 21.73 12.43
CA THR A 567 -0.43 20.76 13.31
C THR A 567 -1.32 19.57 13.72
N ALA A 568 -0.69 18.41 13.83
CA ALA A 568 -1.25 17.22 14.46
C ALA A 568 -0.78 17.03 15.92
N LEU A 569 0.11 17.92 16.41
CA LEU A 569 0.64 17.84 17.75
C LEU A 569 -0.39 18.31 18.79
N PRO A 570 -0.41 17.70 19.99
CA PRO A 570 -1.31 18.09 21.07
C PRO A 570 -0.80 19.35 21.79
N LEU A 571 -0.78 20.48 21.10
CA LEU A 571 -0.28 21.77 21.59
C LEU A 571 -1.33 22.62 22.29
N ASP A 572 -2.52 22.09 22.54
CA ASP A 572 -3.55 22.82 23.27
C ASP A 572 -3.20 23.02 24.75
N PRO A 573 -3.66 24.13 25.37
CA PRO A 573 -3.49 24.39 26.80
C PRO A 573 -4.01 23.24 27.69
N PHE A 574 -5.05 22.53 27.23
CA PHE A 574 -5.63 21.37 27.92
C PHE A 574 -4.66 20.20 28.10
N ASN A 575 -3.62 20.12 27.26
CA ASN A 575 -2.58 19.10 27.37
C ASN A 575 -1.45 19.50 28.33
N ALA A 576 -1.39 20.74 28.78
CA ALA A 576 -0.48 21.21 29.83
C ALA A 576 -1.03 20.90 31.24
N ILE A 577 -0.19 21.06 32.26
CA ILE A 577 -0.60 21.04 33.68
C ILE A 577 -0.44 22.46 34.21
N LYS A 578 -1.52 23.02 34.75
CA LYS A 578 -1.46 24.30 35.46
C LYS A 578 -1.02 24.06 36.90
N ILE A 579 0.12 24.62 37.31
CA ILE A 579 0.56 24.64 38.71
C ILE A 579 0.75 26.12 39.10
N GLY A 580 -0.12 26.61 39.98
CA GLY A 580 -0.21 28.05 40.26
C GLY A 580 -0.59 28.85 39.00
N ASN A 581 0.19 29.90 38.70
CA ASN A 581 0.00 30.75 37.51
C ASN A 581 0.80 30.30 36.27
N THR A 582 1.56 29.21 36.36
CA THR A 582 2.44 28.74 35.27
C THR A 582 1.94 27.43 34.66
N MET A 583 2.10 27.30 33.34
CA MET A 583 1.65 26.14 32.55
C MET A 583 2.84 25.25 32.23
N TYR A 584 2.81 24.02 32.76
CA TYR A 584 3.88 23.04 32.61
C TYR A 584 3.57 22.04 31.50
N CYS A 585 4.58 21.77 30.67
CA CYS A 585 4.54 20.72 29.66
C CYS A 585 4.67 19.32 30.32
N LYS A 586 3.76 18.41 29.99
CA LYS A 586 3.81 17.02 30.46
C LYS A 586 4.94 16.25 29.77
N PRO A 587 5.58 15.28 30.43
CA PRO A 587 6.58 14.44 29.78
C PRO A 587 6.05 13.65 28.57
N SER A 588 4.77 13.27 28.56
CA SER A 588 4.12 12.63 27.40
C SER A 588 4.05 13.58 26.19
N THR A 589 3.74 14.85 26.42
CA THR A 589 3.73 15.89 25.37
C THR A 589 5.15 16.14 24.85
N LEU A 590 6.15 16.11 25.73
CA LEU A 590 7.56 16.21 25.35
C LEU A 590 7.99 15.07 24.41
N ALA A 591 7.58 13.83 24.72
CA ALA A 591 7.83 12.66 23.88
C ALA A 591 7.13 12.73 22.52
N LEU A 592 5.90 13.24 22.46
CA LEU A 592 5.18 13.46 21.19
C LEU A 592 5.89 14.49 20.31
N MET A 593 6.48 15.52 20.91
CA MET A 593 7.31 16.50 20.22
C MET A 593 8.68 15.96 19.75
N GLY A 594 9.00 14.70 20.04
CA GLY A 594 10.23 14.04 19.59
C GLY A 594 11.42 14.19 20.55
N TYR A 595 11.17 14.52 21.82
CA TYR A 595 12.19 14.71 22.85
C TYR A 595 11.97 13.80 24.05
N THR A 596 13.05 13.45 24.74
CA THR A 596 13.01 12.54 25.88
C THR A 596 14.04 12.95 26.92
N THR A 597 13.91 12.41 28.13
CA THR A 597 14.77 12.74 29.26
C THR A 597 15.63 11.55 29.68
N VAL A 598 16.90 11.81 29.96
CA VAL A 598 17.85 10.82 30.48
C VAL A 598 18.48 11.29 31.79
N GLU A 599 18.73 10.36 32.70
CA GLU A 599 19.40 10.59 33.99
C GLU A 599 20.71 9.78 34.03
N ARG A 600 21.71 10.26 34.78
CA ARG A 600 22.95 9.51 35.02
C ARG A 600 22.65 8.28 35.90
N LYS A 601 23.14 7.09 35.50
CA LYS A 601 23.08 5.88 36.32
C LYS A 601 24.02 6.06 37.52
N LYS A 602 23.54 5.80 38.75
CA LYS A 602 24.43 5.74 39.92
C LYS A 602 25.46 4.62 39.69
N GLN A 603 26.74 4.90 39.87
CA GLN A 603 27.68 3.85 40.25
C GLN A 603 27.30 3.45 41.68
N GLU A 604 26.97 2.19 41.90
CA GLU A 604 26.92 1.62 43.25
C GLU A 604 28.35 1.59 43.78
N MET A 605 28.81 2.72 44.31
CA MET A 605 29.99 2.77 45.16
C MET A 605 29.46 2.80 46.58
N HIS A 606 29.94 1.84 47.39
CA HIS A 606 29.50 1.57 48.75
C HIS A 606 29.22 2.84 49.57
N SER A 607 28.10 2.78 50.29
CA SER A 607 27.67 3.72 51.32
C SER A 607 28.82 4.22 52.20
N VAL A 608 29.15 5.50 52.08
CA VAL A 608 29.64 6.29 53.21
C VAL A 608 28.44 7.09 53.69
N LYS A 609 28.11 6.92 54.97
CA LYS A 609 27.05 7.68 55.65
C LYS A 609 27.40 9.17 55.58
N GLU A 610 26.56 9.96 54.92
CA GLU A 610 26.57 11.41 55.03
C GLU A 610 25.32 11.86 55.77
N ASN A 611 25.53 12.80 56.69
CA ASN A 611 24.66 13.19 57.80
C ASN A 611 23.25 13.66 57.41
N ASP A 612 22.33 13.45 58.34
CA ASP A 612 20.97 13.99 58.37
C ASP A 612 20.96 15.52 58.31
N GLY A 613 20.23 16.10 57.34
CA GLY A 613 19.85 17.52 57.36
C GLY A 613 19.59 18.21 56.01
N GLU A 614 20.17 17.74 54.90
CA GLU A 614 19.96 18.36 53.58
C GLU A 614 19.11 17.47 52.67
N GLU A 615 18.07 18.06 52.05
CA GLU A 615 17.36 17.43 50.94
C GLU A 615 18.38 16.98 49.89
N PRO A 616 18.34 15.73 49.40
CA PRO A 616 19.30 15.26 48.41
C PRO A 616 19.24 16.19 47.18
N PRO A 617 20.37 16.67 46.64
CA PRO A 617 20.37 17.57 45.50
C PRO A 617 19.60 16.92 44.35
N GLN A 618 18.48 17.53 43.97
CA GLN A 618 17.63 17.03 42.88
C GLN A 618 18.46 16.94 41.60
N LYS A 619 18.54 15.72 41.08
CA LYS A 619 19.42 15.40 39.95
C LYS A 619 18.91 16.05 38.66
N PRO A 620 19.80 16.60 37.81
CA PRO A 620 19.40 17.20 36.56
C PRO A 620 18.91 16.12 35.58
N HIS A 621 17.74 16.36 34.97
CA HIS A 621 17.23 15.54 33.88
C HIS A 621 17.66 16.16 32.54
N PHE A 622 18.49 15.46 31.76
CA PHE A 622 18.96 15.98 30.49
C PHE A 622 17.94 15.70 29.38
N VAL A 623 17.59 16.72 28.60
CA VAL A 623 16.67 16.59 27.45
C VAL A 623 17.47 16.27 26.20
N VAL A 624 17.11 15.18 25.52
CA VAL A 624 17.73 14.71 24.28
C VAL A 624 16.67 14.45 23.21
N SER A 625 17.06 14.45 21.94
CA SER A 625 16.18 13.98 20.85
C SER A 625 15.88 12.50 21.01
N ILE A 626 14.68 12.07 20.60
CA ILE A 626 14.26 10.67 20.62
C ILE A 626 15.19 9.76 19.80
N TYR A 627 15.75 10.27 18.70
CA TYR A 627 16.73 9.54 17.88
C TYR A 627 18.04 9.24 18.62
N ALA A 628 18.39 10.08 19.60
CA ALA A 628 19.60 9.92 20.38
C ALA A 628 19.40 9.07 21.64
N LEU A 629 18.18 8.60 21.92
CA LEU A 629 17.88 7.83 23.13
C LEU A 629 18.63 6.50 23.17
N VAL A 630 18.48 5.65 22.16
CA VAL A 630 19.13 4.34 22.12
C VAL A 630 20.66 4.49 22.13
N PRO A 631 21.27 5.38 21.33
CA PRO A 631 22.69 5.70 21.45
C PRO A 631 23.11 6.15 22.85
N ALA A 632 22.33 7.00 23.53
CA ALA A 632 22.65 7.48 24.87
C ALA A 632 22.60 6.39 25.95
N LEU A 633 21.82 5.32 25.73
CA LEU A 633 21.67 4.20 26.68
C LEU A 633 22.70 3.09 26.45
N VAL A 634 23.00 2.79 25.18
CA VAL A 634 23.80 1.61 24.79
C VAL A 634 25.28 1.97 24.60
N LEU A 635 25.57 3.14 24.04
CA LEU A 635 26.92 3.52 23.67
C LEU A 635 27.51 4.47 24.72
N PRO A 636 28.67 4.17 25.32
CA PRO A 636 29.42 5.12 26.16
C PRO A 636 30.11 6.14 25.25
N VAL A 637 29.31 6.93 24.53
CA VAL A 637 29.75 7.84 23.48
C VAL A 637 29.50 9.28 23.93
N SER A 638 30.58 10.05 24.06
CA SER A 638 30.59 11.47 24.43
C SER A 638 30.06 12.41 23.34
N GLN A 639 29.27 11.89 22.38
CA GLN A 639 28.82 12.65 21.20
C GLN A 639 27.33 12.97 21.20
N VAL A 640 26.53 12.40 22.11
CA VAL A 640 25.11 12.74 22.21
C VAL A 640 24.97 14.17 22.76
N ARG A 641 24.35 15.06 21.99
CA ARG A 641 24.09 16.46 22.39
C ARG A 641 22.80 16.54 23.22
N SER A 642 22.88 17.07 24.43
CA SER A 642 21.70 17.52 25.18
C SER A 642 21.24 18.87 24.66
N ILE A 643 19.94 19.11 24.67
CA ILE A 643 19.32 20.40 24.30
C ILE A 643 19.30 21.33 25.52
N GLY A 644 19.24 20.74 26.72
CA GLY A 644 19.32 21.42 27.99
C GLY A 644 19.09 20.45 29.14
N ALA A 645 18.97 21.00 30.35
CA ALA A 645 18.69 20.24 31.57
C ALA A 645 17.44 20.80 32.25
N ILE A 646 16.60 19.92 32.78
CA ILE A 646 15.48 20.28 33.62
C ILE A 646 15.96 20.17 35.07
N MET A 647 15.93 21.30 35.79
CA MET A 647 16.19 21.37 37.22
C MET A 647 15.00 22.06 37.90
N LYS A 648 14.42 21.46 38.95
CA LYS A 648 13.26 22.00 39.67
C LYS A 648 12.10 22.44 38.75
N ASN A 649 11.75 21.61 37.76
CA ASN A 649 10.72 21.87 36.75
C ASN A 649 10.94 23.12 35.87
N GLN A 650 12.14 23.72 35.88
CA GLN A 650 12.54 24.80 34.97
C GLN A 650 13.55 24.29 33.95
N PHE A 651 13.43 24.78 32.71
CA PHE A 651 14.37 24.43 31.64
C PHE A 651 15.57 25.37 31.64
N ALA A 652 16.75 24.83 31.94
CA ALA A 652 18.02 25.51 31.75
C ALA A 652 18.61 25.13 30.38
N HIS A 653 18.79 26.12 29.52
CA HIS A 653 19.38 25.91 28.20
C HIS A 653 20.90 25.69 28.32
N GLU A 654 21.30 24.43 28.45
CA GLU A 654 22.69 23.98 28.41
C GLU A 654 22.89 22.97 27.28
N SER A 655 23.11 23.47 26.05
CA SER A 655 23.48 22.61 24.93
C SER A 655 24.90 22.10 25.12
N ARG A 656 25.05 20.88 25.66
CA ARG A 656 26.33 20.26 25.98
C ARG A 656 26.36 18.83 25.48
N LYS A 657 27.55 18.30 25.23
CA LYS A 657 27.72 16.86 24.96
C LYS A 657 27.54 16.11 26.28
N LEU A 658 26.80 15.01 26.26
CA LEU A 658 26.71 14.11 27.40
C LEU A 658 28.10 13.57 27.73
N GLU A 659 28.41 13.49 29.02
CA GLU A 659 29.66 12.91 29.50
C GLU A 659 29.72 11.42 29.17
N ARG A 660 30.93 10.84 29.13
CA ARG A 660 31.12 9.42 28.81
C ARG A 660 30.76 8.52 30.01
N LYS A 661 29.48 8.52 30.41
CA LYS A 661 28.94 7.81 31.58
C LYS A 661 27.71 6.99 31.18
N ALA A 662 27.35 6.01 32.00
CA ALA A 662 26.13 5.24 31.79
C ALA A 662 24.91 6.10 32.13
N TYR A 663 23.96 6.20 31.19
CA TYR A 663 22.68 6.88 31.39
C TYR A 663 21.54 5.87 31.48
N ARG A 664 20.45 6.27 32.12
CA ARG A 664 19.19 5.52 32.18
C ARG A 664 18.07 6.42 31.69
N TYR A 665 17.14 5.83 30.95
CA TYR A 665 15.89 6.50 30.58
C TYR A 665 15.11 6.85 31.86
N THR A 666 14.65 8.10 31.93
CA THR A 666 13.75 8.56 32.98
C THR A 666 12.50 9.14 32.33
N ARG A 667 11.35 8.97 32.99
CA ARG A 667 10.07 9.54 32.53
C ARG A 667 10.05 11.07 32.61
N GLY A 668 11.04 11.69 33.24
CA GLY A 668 11.18 13.14 33.34
C GLY A 668 10.21 13.80 34.32
N GLY A 669 10.45 15.09 34.58
CA GLY A 669 9.55 15.98 35.33
C GLY A 669 8.77 16.90 34.39
N CYS A 670 7.69 17.51 34.89
CA CYS A 670 6.96 18.53 34.14
C CYS A 670 7.84 19.79 33.98
N VAL A 671 7.75 20.49 32.84
CA VAL A 671 8.65 21.62 32.53
C VAL A 671 7.86 22.90 32.30
N GLY A 672 8.18 23.95 33.04
CA GLY A 672 7.49 25.25 33.06
C GLY A 672 8.02 26.27 32.08
#